data_AF-A0A937VYJ9-F1
#
_entry.id   AF-A0A937VYJ9-F1
#
_cell.length_a   1.000
_cell.length_b   1.000
_cell.length_c   1.000
_cell.angle_alpha   90.00
_cell.angle_beta   90.00
_cell.angle_gamma   90.00
#
_symmetry.space_group_name_H-M   'P 1'
#
loop_
_entity.id
_entity.type
_entity.pdbx_description
1 polymer ?
#
loop_
_entity_poly.entity_id
_entity_poly.type
_entity_poly.pdbx_seq_one_letter_code
_entity_poly.pdbx_strand_id
1 'polypeptide(L)'
;SIKYLQAEKNKYNSSEQSLKLEIETNYTAGCFDFYQKLERGYNLTFFLDENGFMKEPEISRAAMVFGYKNRIGVRQDQIDVIKKILDNPNCLEELRMGLGKSFVISPMIAKLMSKRGVLPVVLFTEQLIDLSKKDMAYDAYEFHFQRSPDLSFDELTHLYKTLLEIKVSGRYIITTASRLAALQNKFHELQDSIESKLIEFERAKESSKDSLPVLGAQLAELKNQARMLQKINTVFSPEPHQTRLFVDEVDEIFKISKEINYATGGKKSISKESWDISKSIFSYIFSEEDQKSDLFRLKQSIQKNSQASLSEEILDEALKELSLKISRDIIVDNPSVNQQNLEAFLLDKSKEADASINDLSQSTKTQIGAARTWIQDTLPNILKKQGGIDYGIGEDKYTIVPRQQGTIKKSTMFGDETELVGYHLLAYLQEFPENQEFFTTMMKSIYSKNADFLTELRIEDFSSEQMKGGLDEIKKPENWEKRIQFLEYILRDNPQISMDQEVIPLLAHDIAYSKNVAGVSGTTNPDALPSNLTQNQQGNARPSDVLGETLMLMQKTSHKLDSAVSVYTSDHIKEHIKTLFEDETNTAVINIGESFPGNNEAFIRNVLKSMQKNRCIIYLDIDPITQEKKTYWLDKPTSKATLFEKDRKDPEYTEKFKTALYYFSPSDTRGTDFQIPPGSGVVIPG
;
A
#
# COMPACT_ATOMS: atom_id res chain seq x y z
N SER A 1 -22.03 -41.05 66.23
CA SER A 1 -22.19 -40.00 65.20
C SER A 1 -21.28 -38.79 65.42
N ILE A 2 -21.33 -38.08 66.57
CA ILE A 2 -20.48 -36.89 66.80
C ILE A 2 -18.97 -37.20 66.78
N LYS A 3 -18.53 -38.31 67.40
CA LYS A 3 -17.12 -38.76 67.34
C LYS A 3 -16.65 -39.11 65.92
N TYR A 4 -17.55 -39.59 65.06
CA TYR A 4 -17.25 -39.89 63.65
C TYR A 4 -17.06 -38.61 62.83
N LEU A 5 -17.95 -37.62 63.03
CA LEU A 5 -17.83 -36.30 62.39
C LEU A 5 -16.60 -35.51 62.85
N GLN A 6 -16.19 -35.65 64.11
CA GLN A 6 -14.92 -35.08 64.60
C GLN A 6 -13.70 -35.79 64.00
N ALA A 7 -13.76 -37.11 63.80
CA ALA A 7 -12.71 -37.85 63.14
C ALA A 7 -12.58 -37.48 61.65
N GLU A 8 -13.69 -37.33 60.91
CA GLU A 8 -13.66 -36.86 59.52
C GLU A 8 -13.20 -35.40 59.40
N LYS A 9 -13.66 -34.50 60.28
CA LYS A 9 -13.20 -33.09 60.29
C LYS A 9 -11.70 -32.98 60.56
N ASN A 10 -11.15 -33.82 61.46
CA ASN A 10 -9.71 -33.86 61.72
C ASN A 10 -8.93 -34.46 60.55
N LYS A 11 -9.49 -35.46 59.84
CA LYS A 11 -8.91 -36.03 58.62
C LYS A 11 -8.92 -35.06 57.44
N TYR A 12 -9.97 -34.23 57.33
CA TYR A 12 -10.10 -33.17 56.33
C TYR A 12 -9.13 -32.01 56.61
N ASN A 13 -9.01 -31.59 57.87
CA ASN A 13 -8.07 -30.55 58.27
C ASN A 13 -6.60 -31.02 58.15
N SER A 14 -6.30 -32.29 58.44
CA SER A 14 -4.95 -32.84 58.23
C SER A 14 -4.63 -32.99 56.74
N SER A 15 -5.62 -33.34 55.91
CA SER A 15 -5.53 -33.38 54.45
C SER A 15 -5.28 -31.98 53.87
N GLU A 16 -6.01 -30.96 54.32
CA GLU A 16 -5.83 -29.57 53.88
C GLU A 16 -4.50 -28.97 54.33
N GLN A 17 -4.04 -29.28 55.55
CA GLN A 17 -2.70 -28.91 56.02
C GLN A 17 -1.61 -29.66 55.26
N SER A 18 -1.80 -30.95 54.95
CA SER A 18 -0.83 -31.72 54.16
C SER A 18 -0.76 -31.20 52.73
N LEU A 19 -1.90 -30.83 52.13
CA LEU A 19 -1.96 -30.24 50.79
C LEU A 19 -1.35 -28.83 50.77
N LYS A 20 -1.59 -28.00 51.80
CA LYS A 20 -0.92 -26.70 51.95
C LYS A 20 0.57 -26.85 52.14
N LEU A 21 1.01 -27.78 52.97
CA LEU A 21 2.43 -28.06 53.17
C LEU A 21 3.06 -28.63 51.91
N GLU A 22 2.38 -29.50 51.17
CA GLU A 22 2.85 -30.07 49.90
C GLU A 22 2.87 -29.01 48.79
N ILE A 23 1.90 -28.10 48.74
CA ILE A 23 1.93 -26.94 47.85
C ILE A 23 3.06 -26.00 48.25
N GLU A 24 3.22 -25.64 49.52
CA GLU A 24 4.31 -24.78 50.00
C GLU A 24 5.68 -25.41 49.78
N THR A 25 5.82 -26.73 50.00
CA THR A 25 7.07 -27.48 49.82
C THR A 25 7.39 -27.68 48.34
N ASN A 26 6.39 -27.93 47.48
CA ASN A 26 6.60 -27.99 46.02
C ASN A 26 6.83 -26.60 45.43
N TYR A 27 6.22 -25.55 45.99
CA TYR A 27 6.46 -24.17 45.59
C TYR A 27 7.85 -23.72 46.02
N THR A 28 8.30 -24.04 47.24
CA THR A 28 9.66 -23.73 47.71
C THR A 28 10.73 -24.60 47.05
N ALA A 29 10.50 -25.90 46.82
CA ALA A 29 11.43 -26.77 46.08
C ALA A 29 11.51 -26.36 44.60
N GLY A 30 10.38 -26.03 43.97
CA GLY A 30 10.34 -25.46 42.61
C GLY A 30 11.01 -24.09 42.54
N CYS A 31 10.83 -23.23 43.55
CA CYS A 31 11.53 -21.96 43.67
C CYS A 31 13.03 -22.14 43.95
N PHE A 32 13.45 -23.16 44.71
CA PHE A 32 14.85 -23.43 45.03
C PHE A 32 15.61 -24.03 43.85
N ASP A 33 14.97 -24.94 43.10
CA ASP A 33 15.51 -25.46 41.84
C ASP A 33 15.52 -24.36 40.75
N PHE A 34 14.55 -23.44 40.77
CA PHE A 34 14.55 -22.21 39.98
C PHE A 34 15.70 -21.27 40.36
N TYR A 35 15.93 -21.03 41.66
CA TYR A 35 17.05 -20.22 42.15
C TYR A 35 18.41 -20.86 41.83
N GLN A 36 18.57 -22.18 41.97
CA GLN A 36 19.81 -22.87 41.59
C GLN A 36 20.05 -22.87 40.08
N LYS A 37 19.00 -22.99 39.26
CA LYS A 37 19.11 -22.88 37.78
C LYS A 37 19.37 -21.43 37.34
N LEU A 38 18.84 -20.45 38.06
CA LEU A 38 19.18 -19.03 37.90
C LEU A 38 20.64 -18.77 38.31
N GLU A 39 21.09 -19.19 39.50
CA GLU A 39 22.49 -19.04 39.94
C GLU A 39 23.51 -19.69 39.00
N ARG A 40 23.16 -20.81 38.37
CA ARG A 40 24.07 -21.56 37.48
C ARG A 40 24.08 -21.07 36.02
N GLY A 41 23.20 -20.16 35.61
CA GLY A 41 23.09 -19.75 34.20
C GLY A 41 22.59 -18.32 33.92
N TYR A 42 22.08 -17.61 34.92
CA TYR A 42 21.54 -16.25 34.81
C TYR A 42 22.22 -15.36 35.84
N ASN A 43 22.85 -14.27 35.38
CA ASN A 43 23.40 -13.24 36.26
C ASN A 43 22.25 -12.52 37.00
N LEU A 44 21.85 -13.05 38.16
CA LEU A 44 20.84 -12.46 39.05
C LEU A 44 21.19 -11.02 39.45
N THR A 45 22.48 -10.66 39.40
CA THR A 45 23.00 -9.30 39.59
C THR A 45 22.41 -8.26 38.62
N PHE A 46 21.87 -8.68 37.47
CA PHE A 46 21.15 -7.80 36.55
C PHE A 46 19.81 -7.34 37.12
N PHE A 47 19.13 -8.21 37.86
CA PHE A 47 17.79 -7.94 38.38
C PHE A 47 17.80 -7.40 39.80
N LEU A 48 18.93 -7.52 40.52
CA LEU A 48 19.07 -7.11 41.92
C LEU A 48 20.02 -5.91 42.06
N ASP A 49 19.73 -5.03 43.02
CA ASP A 49 20.61 -3.96 43.47
C ASP A 49 21.68 -4.47 44.44
N GLU A 50 22.55 -3.57 44.89
CA GLU A 50 23.66 -3.90 45.81
C GLU A 50 23.17 -4.46 47.16
N ASN A 51 21.91 -4.20 47.51
CA ASN A 51 21.27 -4.67 48.73
C ASN A 51 20.44 -5.96 48.52
N GLY A 52 20.42 -6.50 47.29
CA GLY A 52 19.64 -7.69 46.95
C GLY A 52 18.15 -7.43 46.69
N PHE A 53 17.72 -6.16 46.56
CA PHE A 53 16.35 -5.82 46.15
C PHE A 53 16.21 -5.80 44.63
N MET A 54 15.02 -6.10 44.11
CA MET A 54 14.80 -6.03 42.66
C MET A 54 14.95 -4.59 42.13
N LYS A 55 15.90 -4.38 41.21
CA LYS A 55 15.93 -3.21 40.34
C LYS A 55 14.63 -3.21 39.53
N GLU A 56 13.87 -2.13 39.55
CA GLU A 56 12.63 -1.98 38.76
C GLU A 56 11.72 -3.22 38.81
N PRO A 57 11.05 -3.47 39.95
CA PRO A 57 10.39 -4.76 40.22
C PRO A 57 9.42 -5.23 39.13
N GLU A 58 8.78 -4.30 38.41
CA GLU A 58 7.86 -4.63 37.31
C GLU A 58 8.58 -5.29 36.13
N ILE A 59 9.65 -4.65 35.63
CA ILE A 59 10.41 -5.10 34.45
C ILE A 59 11.22 -6.35 34.81
N SER A 60 11.91 -6.35 35.96
CA SER A 60 12.71 -7.50 36.40
C SER A 60 11.87 -8.75 36.59
N ARG A 61 10.66 -8.64 37.18
CA ARG A 61 9.75 -9.79 37.29
C ARG A 61 9.28 -10.27 35.91
N ALA A 62 8.95 -9.36 35.01
CA ALA A 62 8.54 -9.73 33.66
C ALA A 62 9.67 -10.46 32.91
N ALA A 63 10.90 -9.95 33.01
CA ALA A 63 12.10 -10.55 32.41
C ALA A 63 12.39 -11.95 32.95
N MET A 64 12.35 -12.13 34.28
CA MET A 64 12.57 -13.43 34.91
C MET A 64 11.50 -14.46 34.50
N VAL A 65 10.22 -14.07 34.51
CA VAL A 65 9.12 -14.95 34.09
C VAL A 65 9.25 -15.31 32.61
N PHE A 66 9.59 -14.34 31.77
CA PHE A 66 9.78 -14.55 30.34
C PHE A 66 10.96 -15.49 30.07
N GLY A 67 12.11 -15.24 30.69
CA GLY A 67 13.30 -16.08 30.58
C GLY A 67 13.08 -17.50 31.08
N TYR A 68 12.31 -17.67 32.16
CA TYR A 68 11.92 -18.99 32.66
C TYR A 68 11.07 -19.77 31.66
N LYS A 69 9.99 -19.15 31.16
CA LYS A 69 9.05 -19.81 30.24
C LYS A 69 9.75 -20.23 28.94
N ASN A 70 10.61 -19.37 28.42
CA ASN A 70 11.28 -19.58 27.14
C ASN A 70 12.68 -20.21 27.26
N ARG A 71 13.15 -20.47 28.49
CA ARG A 71 14.49 -20.99 28.79
C ARG A 71 15.62 -20.16 28.18
N ILE A 72 15.49 -18.83 28.21
CA ILE A 72 16.48 -17.88 27.68
C ILE A 72 16.93 -16.81 28.68
N GLY A 73 18.22 -16.48 28.66
CA GLY A 73 18.80 -15.35 29.37
C GLY A 73 18.39 -14.01 28.76
N VAL A 74 17.56 -13.24 29.48
CA VAL A 74 17.29 -11.84 29.11
C VAL A 74 18.55 -11.00 29.41
N ARG A 75 19.04 -10.29 28.40
CA ARG A 75 20.27 -9.49 28.43
C ARG A 75 19.99 -8.08 28.96
N GLN A 76 20.99 -7.43 29.57
CA GLN A 76 20.84 -6.06 30.09
C GLN A 76 20.44 -5.07 28.98
N ASP A 77 21.08 -5.13 27.81
CA ASP A 77 20.71 -4.29 26.64
C ASP A 77 19.22 -4.38 26.29
N GLN A 78 18.61 -5.58 26.42
CA GLN A 78 17.17 -5.76 26.14
C GLN A 78 16.33 -5.06 27.20
N ILE A 79 16.72 -5.14 28.48
CA ILE A 79 16.03 -4.48 29.60
C ILE A 79 16.09 -2.96 29.43
N ASP A 80 17.26 -2.43 29.09
CA ASP A 80 17.48 -0.99 28.92
C ASP A 80 16.62 -0.44 27.77
N VAL A 81 16.54 -1.17 26.65
CA VAL A 81 15.69 -0.84 25.51
C VAL A 81 14.21 -0.90 25.86
N ILE A 82 13.77 -1.96 26.55
CA ILE A 82 12.38 -2.10 27.01
C ILE A 82 12.00 -0.93 27.91
N LYS A 83 12.88 -0.55 28.84
CA LYS A 83 12.67 0.62 29.71
C LYS A 83 12.52 1.90 28.90
N LYS A 84 13.45 2.16 27.98
CA LYS A 84 13.42 3.36 27.13
C LYS A 84 12.11 3.49 26.35
N ILE A 85 11.61 2.38 25.79
CA ILE A 85 10.34 2.35 25.05
C ILE A 85 9.11 2.48 25.95
N LEU A 86 9.15 1.93 27.16
CA LEU A 86 8.04 2.09 28.11
C LEU A 86 7.91 3.52 28.62
N ASP A 87 9.04 4.20 28.80
CA ASP A 87 9.14 5.58 29.27
C ASP A 87 8.82 6.58 28.15
N ASN A 88 9.21 6.29 26.91
CA ASN A 88 8.91 7.11 25.73
C ASN A 88 8.03 6.36 24.71
N PRO A 89 6.71 6.66 24.63
CA PRO A 89 5.81 5.99 23.69
C PRO A 89 6.04 6.35 22.21
N ASN A 90 6.92 7.31 21.91
CA ASN A 90 7.25 7.79 20.56
C ASN A 90 8.76 7.66 20.30
N CYS A 91 9.34 6.47 20.48
CA CYS A 91 10.76 6.24 20.24
C CYS A 91 11.02 5.16 19.20
N LEU A 92 12.13 5.35 18.48
CA LEU A 92 12.69 4.40 17.54
C LEU A 92 14.06 3.96 18.04
N GLU A 93 14.24 2.65 18.20
CA GLU A 93 15.53 2.08 18.58
C GLU A 93 16.11 1.23 17.44
N GLU A 94 17.31 1.58 17.01
CA GLU A 94 18.09 0.73 16.11
C GLU A 94 18.85 -0.30 16.93
N LEU A 95 18.55 -1.58 16.70
CA LEU A 95 19.04 -2.68 17.49
C LEU A 95 19.79 -3.67 16.60
N ARG A 96 21.00 -4.05 17.01
CA ARG A 96 21.78 -5.07 16.30
C ARG A 96 20.98 -6.35 16.05
N MET A 97 21.19 -6.95 14.88
CA MET A 97 20.62 -8.25 14.55
C MET A 97 21.03 -9.30 15.60
N GLY A 98 20.11 -10.20 15.95
CA GLY A 98 20.34 -11.21 16.98
C GLY A 98 20.20 -10.72 18.44
N LEU A 99 19.78 -9.47 18.66
CA LEU A 99 19.38 -9.00 19.99
C LEU A 99 18.02 -9.55 20.46
N GLY A 100 17.26 -10.20 19.57
CA GLY A 100 15.95 -10.77 19.91
C GLY A 100 14.83 -9.72 19.99
N LYS A 101 14.73 -8.88 18.96
CA LYS A 101 13.72 -7.81 18.84
C LYS A 101 12.30 -8.39 18.90
N SER A 102 11.94 -9.18 17.88
CA SER A 102 10.65 -9.85 17.75
C SER A 102 10.39 -10.87 18.85
N PHE A 103 11.44 -11.58 19.29
CA PHE A 103 11.30 -12.70 20.23
C PHE A 103 11.23 -12.27 21.70
N VAL A 104 12.03 -11.28 22.13
CA VAL A 104 12.15 -10.90 23.56
C VAL A 104 11.58 -9.52 23.83
N ILE A 105 11.97 -8.53 23.03
CA ILE A 105 11.66 -7.12 23.29
C ILE A 105 10.17 -6.86 23.04
N SER A 106 9.64 -7.20 21.85
CA SER A 106 8.24 -6.94 21.49
C SER A 106 7.24 -7.59 22.47
N PRO A 107 7.37 -8.88 22.84
CA PRO A 107 6.42 -9.51 23.76
C PRO A 107 6.49 -8.95 25.18
N MET A 108 7.68 -8.58 25.65
CA MET A 108 7.84 -7.96 26.97
C MET A 108 7.24 -6.56 27.03
N ILE A 109 7.49 -5.73 26.01
CA ILE A 109 6.90 -4.38 25.91
C ILE A 109 5.37 -4.48 25.91
N ALA A 110 4.81 -5.34 25.07
CA ALA A 110 3.36 -5.54 25.01
C ALA A 110 2.79 -5.96 26.37
N LYS A 111 3.43 -6.93 27.05
CA LYS A 111 2.95 -7.36 28.37
C LYS A 111 3.03 -6.26 29.42
N LEU A 112 4.10 -5.47 29.43
CA LEU A 112 4.32 -4.39 30.40
C LEU A 112 3.38 -3.21 30.13
N MET A 113 3.18 -2.80 28.88
CA MET A 113 2.19 -1.78 28.51
C MET A 113 0.78 -2.19 28.94
N SER A 114 0.41 -3.46 28.71
CA SER A 114 -0.90 -3.98 29.09
C SER A 114 -1.14 -3.96 30.61
N LYS A 115 -0.10 -4.28 31.41
CA LYS A 115 -0.16 -4.13 32.88
C LYS A 115 -0.33 -2.69 33.35
N ARG A 116 0.14 -1.72 32.57
CA ARG A 116 -0.04 -0.28 32.82
C ARG A 116 -1.41 0.25 32.34
N GLY A 117 -2.32 -0.63 31.94
CA GLY A 117 -3.67 -0.26 31.48
C GLY A 117 -3.70 0.29 30.05
N VAL A 118 -2.63 0.10 29.29
CA VAL A 118 -2.53 0.53 27.89
C VAL A 118 -2.70 -0.70 27.00
N LEU A 119 -3.64 -0.66 26.05
CA LEU A 119 -3.81 -1.65 25.01
C LEU A 119 -2.61 -1.58 24.03
N PRO A 120 -1.72 -2.58 24.03
CA PRO A 120 -0.61 -2.62 23.10
C PRO A 120 -1.09 -3.26 21.80
N VAL A 121 -0.72 -2.65 20.68
CA VAL A 121 -0.93 -3.22 19.35
C VAL A 121 0.43 -3.37 18.70
N VAL A 122 0.87 -4.61 18.57
CA VAL A 122 2.16 -4.95 17.97
C VAL A 122 1.98 -5.18 16.47
N LEU A 123 2.70 -4.39 15.68
CA LEU A 123 2.73 -4.51 14.22
C LEU A 123 3.94 -5.33 13.79
N PHE A 124 3.67 -6.38 13.02
CA PHE A 124 4.66 -7.22 12.37
C PHE A 124 4.53 -7.13 10.85
N THR A 125 5.58 -7.56 10.15
CA THR A 125 5.47 -7.92 8.73
C THR A 125 4.62 -9.17 8.58
N GLU A 126 3.99 -9.37 7.42
CA GLU A 126 3.12 -10.55 7.18
C GLU A 126 3.85 -11.87 7.40
N GLN A 127 5.18 -11.92 7.19
CA GLN A 127 5.98 -13.12 7.41
C GLN A 127 6.27 -13.37 8.89
N LEU A 128 6.44 -12.31 9.67
CA LEU A 128 6.81 -12.40 11.08
C LEU A 128 5.61 -12.69 11.98
N ILE A 129 4.37 -12.43 11.55
CA ILE A 129 3.20 -12.61 12.40
C ILE A 129 3.00 -14.08 12.81
N ASP A 130 3.17 -15.02 11.88
CA ASP A 130 2.97 -16.46 12.14
C ASP A 130 4.09 -17.04 13.01
N LEU A 131 5.32 -16.55 12.84
CA LEU A 131 6.45 -16.91 13.68
C LEU A 131 6.25 -16.36 15.10
N SER A 132 5.98 -15.07 15.21
CA SER A 132 5.82 -14.37 16.48
C SER A 132 4.59 -14.84 17.27
N LYS A 133 3.56 -15.34 16.58
CA LYS A 133 2.36 -15.91 17.23
C LYS A 133 2.70 -17.05 18.17
N LYS A 134 3.65 -17.92 17.81
CA LYS A 134 4.08 -19.04 18.67
C LYS A 134 4.74 -18.52 19.95
N ASP A 135 5.52 -17.46 19.83
CA ASP A 135 6.31 -16.89 20.92
C ASP A 135 5.46 -15.99 21.83
N MET A 136 4.37 -15.42 21.31
CA MET A 136 3.45 -14.53 22.02
C MET A 136 2.14 -15.22 22.49
N ALA A 137 1.98 -16.52 22.22
CA ALA A 137 0.71 -17.24 22.13
C ALA A 137 -0.26 -17.13 23.33
N TYR A 138 0.25 -16.93 24.55
CA TYR A 138 -0.59 -17.00 25.75
C TYR A 138 -1.39 -15.72 26.04
N ASP A 139 -0.90 -14.56 25.60
CA ASP A 139 -1.50 -13.25 25.92
C ASP A 139 -1.90 -12.45 24.67
N ALA A 140 -1.39 -12.84 23.49
CA ALA A 140 -1.71 -12.19 22.23
C ALA A 140 -3.12 -12.54 21.72
N TYR A 141 -3.78 -11.57 21.11
CA TYR A 141 -4.87 -11.78 20.18
C TYR A 141 -4.43 -11.35 18.79
N GLU A 142 -4.54 -12.25 17.83
CA GLU A 142 -4.28 -11.91 16.43
C GLU A 142 -5.48 -11.17 15.85
N PHE A 143 -5.32 -9.87 15.59
CA PHE A 143 -6.31 -9.13 14.83
C PHE A 143 -6.12 -9.44 13.35
N HIS A 144 -7.13 -10.10 12.80
CA HIS A 144 -7.21 -10.49 11.40
C HIS A 144 -8.46 -9.87 10.80
N PHE A 145 -8.27 -8.78 10.05
CA PHE A 145 -9.35 -8.13 9.32
C PHE A 145 -9.07 -8.27 7.82
N GLN A 146 -10.00 -8.91 7.12
CA GLN A 146 -9.99 -8.99 5.68
C GLN A 146 -11.17 -8.17 5.14
N ARG A 147 -10.91 -7.45 4.05
CA ARG A 147 -11.95 -6.77 3.31
C ARG A 147 -12.82 -7.82 2.62
N SER A 148 -13.98 -8.11 3.21
CA SER A 148 -14.99 -8.98 2.61
C SER A 148 -16.15 -8.10 2.08
N PRO A 149 -16.76 -8.44 0.92
CA PRO A 149 -18.00 -7.81 0.49
C PRO A 149 -19.14 -8.05 1.50
N ASP A 150 -19.18 -9.23 2.12
CA ASP A 150 -20.31 -9.72 2.92
C ASP A 150 -20.11 -9.57 4.44
N LEU A 151 -19.54 -8.44 4.88
CA LEU A 151 -19.37 -8.16 6.31
C LEU A 151 -20.71 -7.84 6.97
N SER A 152 -21.17 -8.70 7.87
CA SER A 152 -22.42 -8.49 8.62
C SER A 152 -22.22 -7.59 9.84
N PHE A 153 -23.28 -6.89 10.26
CA PHE A 153 -23.25 -6.10 11.49
C PHE A 153 -22.96 -6.95 12.75
N ASP A 154 -23.42 -8.20 12.78
CA ASP A 154 -23.20 -9.12 13.89
C ASP A 154 -21.74 -9.53 14.03
N GLU A 155 -21.04 -9.81 12.91
CA GLU A 155 -19.60 -10.08 12.90
C GLU A 155 -18.80 -8.89 13.39
N LEU A 156 -19.12 -7.68 12.92
CA LEU A 156 -18.48 -6.45 13.38
C LEU A 156 -18.74 -6.20 14.87
N THR A 157 -19.95 -6.49 15.34
CA THR A 157 -20.30 -6.38 16.77
C THR A 157 -19.52 -7.39 17.61
N HIS A 158 -19.38 -8.63 17.14
CA HIS A 158 -18.58 -9.64 17.80
C HIS A 158 -17.10 -9.23 17.88
N LEU A 159 -16.52 -8.79 16.76
CA LEU A 159 -15.15 -8.31 16.69
C LEU A 159 -14.92 -7.14 17.66
N TYR A 160 -15.82 -6.16 17.70
CA TYR A 160 -15.74 -5.04 18.65
C TYR A 160 -15.77 -5.50 20.12
N LYS A 161 -16.67 -6.42 20.47
CA LYS A 161 -16.75 -6.98 21.84
C LYS A 161 -15.46 -7.72 22.20
N THR A 162 -14.93 -8.54 21.31
CA THR A 162 -13.66 -9.24 21.51
C THR A 162 -12.51 -8.27 21.77
N LEU A 163 -12.42 -7.18 21.00
CA LEU A 163 -11.40 -6.14 21.21
C LEU A 163 -11.53 -5.45 22.58
N LEU A 164 -12.75 -5.21 23.05
CA LEU A 164 -12.98 -4.70 24.41
C LEU A 164 -12.59 -5.71 25.49
N GLU A 165 -12.90 -6.99 25.31
CA GLU A 165 -12.51 -8.05 26.24
C GLU A 165 -10.99 -8.17 26.36
N ILE A 166 -10.27 -8.06 25.25
CA ILE A 166 -8.79 -8.05 25.22
C ILE A 166 -8.25 -6.87 26.02
N LYS A 167 -8.83 -5.68 25.82
CA LYS A 167 -8.47 -4.47 26.55
C LYS A 167 -8.70 -4.61 28.06
N VAL A 168 -9.86 -5.15 28.46
CA VAL A 168 -10.21 -5.34 29.88
C VAL A 168 -9.37 -6.44 30.54
N SER A 169 -9.04 -7.50 29.80
CA SER A 169 -8.29 -8.65 30.33
C SER A 169 -6.77 -8.42 30.47
N GLY A 170 -6.26 -7.23 30.10
CA GLY A 170 -4.81 -6.98 30.13
C GLY A 170 -4.05 -7.88 29.15
N ARG A 171 -4.67 -8.10 27.99
CA ARG A 171 -4.05 -8.76 26.83
C ARG A 171 -3.58 -7.72 25.82
N TYR A 172 -3.03 -8.17 24.70
CA TYR A 172 -2.53 -7.30 23.65
C TYR A 172 -2.85 -7.83 22.26
N ILE A 173 -2.81 -6.94 21.28
CA ILE A 173 -3.15 -7.24 19.90
C ILE A 173 -1.87 -7.41 19.11
N ILE A 174 -1.81 -8.41 18.24
CA ILE A 174 -0.80 -8.55 17.19
C ILE A 174 -1.48 -8.44 15.83
N THR A 175 -0.91 -7.67 14.92
CA THR A 175 -1.48 -7.48 13.58
C THR A 175 -0.43 -6.96 12.58
N THR A 176 -0.87 -6.61 11.38
CA THR A 176 -0.03 -6.01 10.32
C THR A 176 -0.60 -4.67 9.89
N ALA A 177 0.25 -3.84 9.28
CA ALA A 177 -0.18 -2.58 8.69
C ALA A 177 -1.30 -2.80 7.65
N SER A 178 -1.16 -3.80 6.79
CA SER A 178 -2.16 -4.17 5.76
C SER A 178 -3.54 -4.46 6.34
N ARG A 179 -3.63 -5.12 7.50
CA ARG A 179 -4.91 -5.45 8.16
C ARG A 179 -5.58 -4.22 8.76
N LEU A 180 -4.81 -3.27 9.30
CA LEU A 180 -5.34 -1.98 9.77
C LEU A 180 -5.78 -1.09 8.61
N ALA A 181 -5.02 -1.06 7.53
CA ALA A 181 -5.43 -0.40 6.28
C ALA A 181 -6.72 -1.01 5.72
N ALA A 182 -6.83 -2.34 5.69
CA ALA A 182 -8.05 -3.01 5.22
C ALA A 182 -9.30 -2.59 6.02
N LEU A 183 -9.16 -2.35 7.33
CA LEU A 183 -10.23 -1.81 8.18
C LEU A 183 -10.63 -0.39 7.75
N GLN A 184 -9.66 0.51 7.55
CA GLN A 184 -9.90 1.88 7.11
C GLN A 184 -10.53 1.93 5.71
N ASN A 185 -9.99 1.13 4.79
CA ASN A 185 -10.49 0.96 3.44
C ASN A 185 -11.94 0.46 3.41
N LYS A 186 -12.30 -0.52 4.23
CA LYS A 186 -13.69 -0.98 4.33
C LYS A 186 -14.62 0.09 4.91
N PHE A 187 -14.12 0.94 5.82
CA PHE A 187 -14.90 2.06 6.32
C PHE A 187 -15.22 3.07 5.22
N HIS A 188 -14.23 3.45 4.39
CA HIS A 188 -14.45 4.31 3.23
C HIS A 188 -15.41 3.68 2.21
N GLU A 189 -15.27 2.38 1.92
CA GLU A 189 -16.20 1.65 1.05
C GLU A 189 -17.66 1.77 1.50
N LEU A 190 -17.90 1.65 2.82
CA LEU A 190 -19.23 1.80 3.38
C LEU A 190 -19.72 3.25 3.29
N GLN A 191 -18.84 4.25 3.43
CA GLN A 191 -19.21 5.65 3.26
C GLN A 191 -19.67 5.93 1.81
N ASP A 192 -18.91 5.47 0.82
CA ASP A 192 -19.26 5.62 -0.60
C ASP A 192 -20.56 4.87 -0.94
N SER A 193 -20.74 3.68 -0.36
CA SER A 193 -21.97 2.88 -0.50
C SER A 193 -23.18 3.59 0.14
N ILE A 194 -22.99 4.24 1.29
CA ILE A 194 -24.03 5.03 1.97
C ILE A 194 -24.41 6.24 1.10
N GLU A 195 -23.44 6.96 0.54
CA GLU A 195 -23.68 8.11 -0.32
C GLU A 195 -24.45 7.71 -1.60
N SER A 196 -23.99 6.65 -2.27
CA SER A 196 -24.65 6.11 -3.47
C SER A 196 -26.09 5.68 -3.17
N LYS A 197 -26.32 4.97 -2.05
CA LYS A 197 -27.65 4.55 -1.63
C LYS A 197 -28.55 5.69 -1.16
N LEU A 198 -28.00 6.76 -0.62
CA LEU A 198 -28.75 7.98 -0.30
C LEU A 198 -29.30 8.62 -1.58
N ILE A 199 -28.48 8.73 -2.63
CA ILE A 199 -28.92 9.27 -3.93
C ILE A 199 -30.02 8.40 -4.54
N GLU A 200 -29.87 7.06 -4.51
CA GLU A 200 -30.93 6.14 -4.95
C GLU A 200 -32.22 6.30 -4.16
N PHE A 201 -32.11 6.42 -2.83
CA PHE A 201 -33.26 6.62 -1.94
C PHE A 201 -33.99 7.95 -2.24
N GLU A 202 -33.26 9.03 -2.49
CA GLU A 202 -33.83 10.32 -2.87
C GLU A 202 -34.56 10.26 -4.22
N ARG A 203 -33.97 9.61 -5.23
CA ARG A 203 -34.62 9.39 -6.53
C ARG A 203 -35.87 8.52 -6.43
N ALA A 204 -35.83 7.48 -5.60
CA ALA A 204 -36.98 6.60 -5.35
C ALA A 204 -38.13 7.34 -4.65
N LYS A 205 -37.81 8.31 -3.78
CA LYS A 205 -38.81 9.15 -3.11
C LYS A 205 -39.66 9.96 -4.09
N GLU A 206 -39.07 10.34 -5.23
CA GLU A 206 -39.73 11.09 -6.30
C GLU A 206 -40.46 10.18 -7.30
N SER A 207 -39.97 8.95 -7.53
CA SER A 207 -40.41 8.10 -8.64
C SER A 207 -41.17 6.82 -8.25
N SER A 208 -40.91 6.20 -7.10
CA SER A 208 -41.52 4.91 -6.71
C SER A 208 -41.52 4.66 -5.20
N LYS A 209 -42.69 4.84 -4.56
CA LYS A 209 -42.87 4.69 -3.11
C LYS A 209 -42.71 3.25 -2.59
N ASP A 210 -42.94 2.25 -3.43
CA ASP A 210 -42.92 0.84 -3.00
C ASP A 210 -41.51 0.32 -2.70
N SER A 211 -40.47 0.94 -3.29
CA SER A 211 -39.06 0.58 -3.07
C SER A 211 -38.42 1.21 -1.82
N LEU A 212 -39.07 2.24 -1.24
CA LEU A 212 -38.54 3.01 -0.12
C LEU A 212 -38.27 2.19 1.15
N PRO A 213 -39.13 1.25 1.58
CA PRO A 213 -38.87 0.48 2.80
C PRO A 213 -37.62 -0.40 2.67
N VAL A 214 -37.40 -1.00 1.50
CA VAL A 214 -36.25 -1.88 1.23
C VAL A 214 -34.96 -1.06 1.20
N LEU A 215 -34.93 0.05 0.46
CA LEU A 215 -33.77 0.95 0.40
C LEU A 215 -33.48 1.57 1.78
N GLY A 216 -34.52 1.93 2.54
CA GLY A 216 -34.37 2.46 3.90
C GLY A 216 -33.74 1.43 4.86
N ALA A 217 -34.15 0.17 4.78
CA ALA A 217 -33.55 -0.92 5.57
C ALA A 217 -32.09 -1.16 5.19
N GLN A 218 -31.77 -1.21 3.89
CA GLN A 218 -30.39 -1.36 3.40
C GLN A 218 -29.48 -0.21 3.86
N LEU A 219 -29.97 1.03 3.77
CA LEU A 219 -29.24 2.22 4.20
C LEU A 219 -29.01 2.22 5.72
N ALA A 220 -30.00 1.79 6.51
CA ALA A 220 -29.86 1.67 7.95
C ALA A 220 -28.80 0.62 8.33
N GLU A 221 -28.78 -0.52 7.63
CA GLU A 221 -27.78 -1.57 7.82
C GLU A 221 -26.37 -1.06 7.51
N LEU A 222 -26.15 -0.43 6.35
CA LEU A 222 -24.86 0.16 5.98
C LEU A 222 -24.38 1.19 7.02
N LYS A 223 -25.27 2.06 7.50
CA LYS A 223 -24.97 3.03 8.56
C LYS A 223 -24.58 2.36 9.87
N ASN A 224 -25.25 1.27 10.24
CA ASN A 224 -24.92 0.51 11.44
C ASN A 224 -23.54 -0.15 11.32
N GLN A 225 -23.23 -0.75 10.16
CA GLN A 225 -21.93 -1.33 9.87
C GLN A 225 -20.82 -0.26 9.90
N ALA A 226 -21.01 0.89 9.24
CA ALA A 226 -20.06 2.00 9.26
C ALA A 226 -19.82 2.52 10.69
N ARG A 227 -20.89 2.68 11.48
CA ARG A 227 -20.79 3.07 12.90
C ARG A 227 -20.00 2.03 13.71
N MET A 228 -20.17 0.74 13.44
CA MET A 228 -19.43 -0.30 14.15
C MET A 228 -17.95 -0.33 13.74
N LEU A 229 -17.64 -0.18 12.46
CA LEU A 229 -16.26 -0.02 11.98
C LEU A 229 -15.60 1.21 12.60
N GLN A 230 -16.31 2.33 12.71
CA GLN A 230 -15.81 3.52 13.39
C GLN A 230 -15.47 3.21 14.85
N LYS A 231 -16.34 2.49 15.58
CA LYS A 231 -16.05 2.05 16.96
C LYS A 231 -14.83 1.13 17.03
N ILE A 232 -14.68 0.20 16.10
CA ILE A 232 -13.50 -0.66 16.02
C ILE A 232 -12.25 0.20 15.78
N ASN A 233 -12.30 1.15 14.85
CA ASN A 233 -11.19 2.05 14.55
C ASN A 233 -10.82 2.90 15.79
N THR A 234 -11.80 3.36 16.58
CA THR A 234 -11.51 4.09 17.84
C THR A 234 -10.77 3.26 18.88
N VAL A 235 -10.84 1.92 18.84
CA VAL A 235 -10.00 1.07 19.71
C VAL A 235 -8.52 1.21 19.36
N PHE A 236 -8.21 1.46 18.09
CA PHE A 236 -6.84 1.68 17.58
C PHE A 236 -6.41 3.16 17.60
N SER A 237 -7.31 4.07 17.98
CA SER A 237 -7.04 5.51 18.06
C SER A 237 -6.29 5.88 19.35
N PRO A 238 -5.48 6.95 19.31
CA PRO A 238 -4.61 7.38 20.40
C PRO A 238 -5.33 8.22 21.49
N GLU A 239 -6.63 8.50 21.33
CA GLU A 239 -7.43 9.23 22.32
C GLU A 239 -7.27 8.68 23.75
N PRO A 240 -7.26 9.58 24.74
CA PRO A 240 -6.05 9.86 25.47
C PRO A 240 -5.77 8.70 26.44
N HIS A 241 -4.63 8.04 26.21
CA HIS A 241 -3.98 7.08 27.11
C HIS A 241 -4.34 5.59 26.99
N GLN A 242 -5.13 5.14 26.02
CA GLN A 242 -5.57 3.73 26.03
C GLN A 242 -4.94 2.80 25.01
N THR A 243 -4.38 3.28 23.88
CA THR A 243 -3.78 2.40 22.88
C THR A 243 -2.40 2.90 22.43
N ARG A 244 -1.42 2.00 22.31
CA ARG A 244 -0.07 2.30 21.79
C ARG A 244 0.32 1.29 20.72
N LEU A 245 0.89 1.79 19.62
CA LEU A 245 1.46 0.94 18.58
C LEU A 245 2.92 0.64 18.92
N PHE A 246 3.29 -0.63 18.85
CA PHE A 246 4.69 -1.06 18.87
C PHE A 246 5.02 -1.75 17.55
N VAL A 247 6.06 -1.33 16.85
CA VAL A 247 6.31 -1.75 15.47
C VAL A 247 7.67 -2.43 15.37
N ASP A 248 7.66 -3.67 14.87
CA ASP A 248 8.88 -4.43 14.59
C ASP A 248 9.26 -4.24 13.12
N GLU A 249 10.56 -4.04 12.85
CA GLU A 249 11.08 -3.66 11.53
C GLU A 249 10.33 -2.42 10.96
N VAL A 250 10.38 -1.32 11.72
CA VAL A 250 9.65 -0.07 11.43
C VAL A 250 9.91 0.46 10.02
N ASP A 251 11.15 0.40 9.56
CA ASP A 251 11.60 0.81 8.23
C ASP A 251 10.98 -0.03 7.10
N GLU A 252 10.74 -1.31 7.33
CA GLU A 252 10.06 -2.19 6.36
C GLU A 252 8.54 -2.01 6.38
N ILE A 253 7.96 -1.81 7.58
CA ILE A 253 6.51 -1.66 7.74
C ILE A 253 6.04 -0.30 7.24
N PHE A 254 6.73 0.79 7.60
CA PHE A 254 6.34 2.16 7.27
C PHE A 254 7.21 2.81 6.18
N LYS A 255 7.84 1.99 5.33
CA LYS A 255 8.55 2.49 4.14
C LYS A 255 7.65 3.43 3.35
N ILE A 256 8.12 4.65 3.08
CA ILE A 256 7.34 5.68 2.38
C ILE A 256 6.82 5.26 1.00
N SER A 257 7.54 4.36 0.33
CA SER A 257 7.17 3.81 -0.98
C SER A 257 6.17 2.65 -0.90
N LYS A 258 5.74 2.25 0.31
CA LYS A 258 4.86 1.10 0.51
C LYS A 258 3.41 1.56 0.55
N GLU A 259 2.74 1.32 -0.55
CA GLU A 259 1.32 1.59 -0.73
C GLU A 259 0.48 0.35 -0.42
N ILE A 260 -0.62 0.55 0.27
CA ILE A 260 -1.67 -0.43 0.52
C ILE A 260 -2.87 0.00 -0.30
N ASN A 261 -3.03 -0.66 -1.43
CA ASN A 261 -3.97 -0.26 -2.46
C ASN A 261 -5.41 -0.64 -2.09
N TYR A 262 -6.30 0.35 -2.12
CA TYR A 262 -7.74 0.19 -2.01
C TYR A 262 -8.37 0.21 -3.41
N ALA A 263 -8.67 -0.97 -3.92
CA ALA A 263 -9.47 -1.13 -5.12
C ALA A 263 -10.91 -0.60 -4.91
N THR A 264 -11.34 0.36 -5.71
CA THR A 264 -12.73 0.84 -5.74
C THR A 264 -13.25 0.90 -7.17
N GLY A 265 -14.58 1.07 -7.29
CA GLY A 265 -15.27 1.03 -8.56
C GLY A 265 -15.56 -0.38 -9.08
N GLY A 266 -15.96 -0.46 -10.35
CA GLY A 266 -16.20 -1.72 -11.04
C GLY A 266 -14.89 -2.40 -11.44
N LYS A 267 -15.02 -3.64 -11.91
CA LYS A 267 -13.95 -4.33 -12.62
C LYS A 267 -13.78 -3.70 -14.01
N LYS A 268 -12.59 -3.22 -14.33
CA LYS A 268 -12.17 -2.78 -15.67
C LYS A 268 -11.63 -3.99 -16.43
N SER A 269 -12.18 -4.23 -17.61
CA SER A 269 -11.59 -5.18 -18.57
C SER A 269 -10.24 -4.64 -19.05
N ILE A 270 -9.32 -5.54 -19.35
CA ILE A 270 -8.04 -5.20 -19.96
C ILE A 270 -8.30 -4.46 -21.28
N SER A 271 -7.56 -3.38 -21.54
CA SER A 271 -7.67 -2.61 -22.77
C SER A 271 -7.27 -3.49 -23.95
N LYS A 272 -8.04 -3.36 -25.04
CA LYS A 272 -7.81 -4.14 -26.25
C LYS A 272 -6.43 -3.82 -26.81
N GLU A 273 -6.03 -2.55 -26.76
CA GLU A 273 -4.76 -2.05 -27.27
C GLU A 273 -3.56 -2.63 -26.50
N SER A 274 -3.63 -2.68 -25.17
CA SER A 274 -2.56 -3.30 -24.35
C SER A 274 -2.45 -4.80 -24.64
N TRP A 275 -3.58 -5.50 -24.74
CA TRP A 275 -3.59 -6.92 -25.09
C TRP A 275 -3.01 -7.16 -26.49
N ASP A 276 -3.49 -6.45 -27.52
CA ASP A 276 -3.08 -6.66 -28.91
C ASP A 276 -1.56 -6.44 -29.08
N ILE A 277 -1.00 -5.40 -28.44
CA ILE A 277 0.44 -5.15 -28.43
C ILE A 277 1.19 -6.25 -27.68
N SER A 278 0.72 -6.66 -26.50
CA SER A 278 1.35 -7.74 -25.74
C SER A 278 1.37 -9.06 -26.51
N LYS A 279 0.27 -9.38 -27.21
CA LYS A 279 0.14 -10.55 -28.07
C LYS A 279 1.16 -10.50 -29.19
N SER A 280 1.25 -9.39 -29.92
CA SER A 280 2.25 -9.20 -30.98
C SER A 280 3.68 -9.35 -30.47
N ILE A 281 4.00 -8.75 -29.31
CA ILE A 281 5.32 -8.86 -28.68
C ILE A 281 5.69 -10.32 -28.42
N PHE A 282 4.83 -11.05 -27.71
CA PHE A 282 5.10 -12.44 -27.39
C PHE A 282 5.07 -13.32 -28.64
N SER A 283 4.25 -13.01 -29.63
CA SER A 283 4.29 -13.65 -30.95
C SER A 283 5.64 -13.46 -31.65
N TYR A 284 6.24 -12.27 -31.64
CA TYR A 284 7.57 -12.09 -32.24
C TYR A 284 8.66 -12.84 -31.49
N ILE A 285 8.58 -12.90 -30.16
CA ILE A 285 9.54 -13.66 -29.34
C ILE A 285 9.42 -15.15 -29.65
N PHE A 286 8.19 -15.68 -29.66
CA PHE A 286 7.96 -17.12 -29.79
C PHE A 286 7.96 -17.64 -31.23
N SER A 287 7.75 -16.78 -32.22
CA SER A 287 7.93 -17.11 -33.65
C SER A 287 9.40 -17.06 -34.09
N GLU A 288 10.33 -16.58 -33.25
CA GLU A 288 11.74 -16.55 -33.61
C GLU A 288 12.30 -17.98 -33.70
N GLU A 289 12.96 -18.24 -34.84
CA GLU A 289 13.57 -19.53 -35.20
C GLU A 289 15.09 -19.40 -35.41
N ASP A 290 15.61 -18.20 -35.66
CA ASP A 290 17.04 -18.00 -35.82
C ASP A 290 17.76 -18.16 -34.49
N GLN A 291 18.52 -19.25 -34.36
CA GLN A 291 19.28 -19.57 -33.15
C GLN A 291 20.35 -18.52 -32.79
N LYS A 292 20.70 -17.64 -33.73
CA LYS A 292 21.65 -16.54 -33.49
C LYS A 292 21.00 -15.29 -32.92
N SER A 293 19.68 -15.13 -33.07
CA SER A 293 18.94 -13.98 -32.55
C SER A 293 18.88 -14.01 -31.01
N ASP A 294 19.01 -12.84 -30.39
CA ASP A 294 18.84 -12.73 -28.94
C ASP A 294 17.36 -12.90 -28.51
N LEU A 295 16.39 -12.68 -29.42
CA LEU A 295 14.99 -13.05 -29.20
C LEU A 295 14.82 -14.57 -29.05
N PHE A 296 15.55 -15.37 -29.82
CA PHE A 296 15.52 -16.83 -29.67
C PHE A 296 16.05 -17.27 -28.30
N ARG A 297 17.11 -16.63 -27.81
CA ARG A 297 17.66 -16.88 -26.47
C ARG A 297 16.67 -16.48 -25.38
N LEU A 298 15.99 -15.35 -25.56
CA LEU A 298 14.92 -14.90 -24.66
C LEU A 298 13.78 -15.91 -24.64
N LYS A 299 13.28 -16.35 -25.80
CA LYS A 299 12.26 -17.41 -25.94
C LYS A 299 12.65 -18.67 -25.15
N GLN A 300 13.86 -19.19 -25.36
CA GLN A 300 14.34 -20.36 -24.62
C GLN A 300 14.39 -20.14 -23.11
N SER A 301 14.80 -18.95 -22.68
CA SER A 301 14.91 -18.60 -21.27
C SER A 301 13.55 -18.48 -20.62
N ILE A 302 12.56 -17.89 -21.30
CA ILE A 302 11.17 -17.87 -20.85
C ILE A 302 10.65 -19.29 -20.72
N GLN A 303 10.79 -20.14 -21.74
CA GLN A 303 10.33 -21.54 -21.69
C GLN A 303 10.97 -22.37 -20.57
N LYS A 304 12.22 -22.08 -20.22
CA LYS A 304 12.96 -22.74 -19.11
C LYS A 304 12.75 -22.06 -17.76
N ASN A 305 11.98 -20.98 -17.70
CA ASN A 305 11.82 -20.13 -16.51
C ASN A 305 13.18 -19.66 -15.93
N SER A 306 14.10 -19.29 -16.81
CA SER A 306 15.46 -18.81 -16.50
C SER A 306 15.74 -17.39 -17.02
N GLN A 307 14.70 -16.66 -17.43
CA GLN A 307 14.79 -15.28 -17.93
C GLN A 307 15.47 -14.32 -16.93
N ALA A 308 15.26 -14.51 -15.63
CA ALA A 308 15.87 -13.70 -14.59
C ALA A 308 17.40 -13.82 -14.53
N SER A 309 17.98 -14.85 -15.14
CA SER A 309 19.42 -15.09 -15.21
C SER A 309 20.05 -14.56 -16.50
N LEU A 310 19.28 -13.95 -17.40
CA LEU A 310 19.82 -13.32 -18.60
C LEU A 310 20.66 -12.09 -18.23
N SER A 311 21.80 -11.91 -18.91
CA SER A 311 22.60 -10.69 -18.78
C SER A 311 21.86 -9.49 -19.40
N GLU A 312 22.05 -8.31 -18.82
CA GLU A 312 21.44 -7.06 -19.31
C GLU A 312 21.75 -6.81 -20.79
N GLU A 313 22.97 -7.12 -21.26
CA GLU A 313 23.35 -6.98 -22.67
C GLU A 313 22.49 -7.81 -23.64
N ILE A 314 22.16 -9.05 -23.28
CA ILE A 314 21.33 -9.94 -24.12
C ILE A 314 19.89 -9.44 -24.13
N LEU A 315 19.42 -8.95 -22.98
CA LEU A 315 18.08 -8.39 -22.86
C LEU A 315 17.95 -7.11 -23.70
N ASP A 316 18.92 -6.22 -23.64
CA ASP A 316 18.92 -4.95 -24.38
C ASP A 316 18.94 -5.18 -25.90
N GLU A 317 19.76 -6.12 -26.40
CA GLU A 317 19.76 -6.47 -27.82
C GLU A 317 18.45 -7.18 -28.24
N ALA A 318 17.88 -8.04 -27.40
CA ALA A 318 16.57 -8.65 -27.66
C ALA A 318 15.45 -7.59 -27.73
N LEU A 319 15.44 -6.60 -26.83
CA LEU A 319 14.47 -5.50 -26.84
C LEU A 319 14.63 -4.60 -28.06
N LYS A 320 15.87 -4.40 -28.52
CA LYS A 320 16.16 -3.68 -29.76
C LYS A 320 15.65 -4.44 -30.99
N GLU A 321 15.93 -5.74 -31.09
CA GLU A 321 15.36 -6.59 -32.16
C GLU A 321 13.83 -6.57 -32.15
N LEU A 322 13.21 -6.60 -30.96
CA LEU A 322 11.77 -6.51 -30.80
C LEU A 322 11.22 -5.16 -31.28
N SER A 323 11.86 -4.05 -30.88
CA SER A 323 11.48 -2.70 -31.29
C SER A 323 11.53 -2.52 -32.81
N LEU A 324 12.51 -3.16 -33.47
CA LEU A 324 12.64 -3.17 -34.93
C LEU A 324 11.48 -3.91 -35.60
N LYS A 325 11.08 -5.09 -35.09
CA LYS A 325 9.94 -5.86 -35.62
C LYS A 325 8.63 -5.09 -35.45
N ILE A 326 8.37 -4.54 -34.27
CA ILE A 326 7.16 -3.73 -34.01
C ILE A 326 7.13 -2.48 -34.90
N SER A 327 8.26 -1.79 -35.04
CA SER A 327 8.34 -0.60 -35.88
C SER A 327 8.02 -0.91 -37.35
N ARG A 328 8.49 -2.06 -37.87
CA ARG A 328 8.17 -2.49 -39.25
C ARG A 328 6.67 -2.65 -39.45
N ASP A 329 5.99 -3.34 -38.55
CA ASP A 329 4.57 -3.63 -38.70
C ASP A 329 3.73 -2.34 -38.62
N ILE A 330 4.09 -1.41 -37.74
CA ILE A 330 3.44 -0.09 -37.65
C ILE A 330 3.65 0.73 -38.94
N ILE A 331 4.84 0.64 -39.56
CA ILE A 331 5.20 1.39 -40.77
C ILE A 331 4.55 0.84 -42.03
N VAL A 332 4.31 -0.48 -42.10
CA VAL A 332 3.54 -1.08 -43.20
C VAL A 332 2.19 -0.40 -43.34
N ASP A 333 1.54 -0.09 -42.22
CA ASP A 333 0.27 0.64 -42.20
C ASP A 333 0.43 2.17 -42.26
N ASN A 334 1.62 2.70 -41.92
CA ASN A 334 1.91 4.13 -41.83
C ASN A 334 3.27 4.50 -42.46
N PRO A 335 3.39 4.51 -43.80
CA PRO A 335 4.67 4.66 -44.49
C PRO A 335 5.36 6.02 -44.30
N SER A 336 4.65 7.02 -43.77
CA SER A 336 5.16 8.36 -43.48
C SER A 336 6.08 8.42 -42.25
N VAL A 337 6.08 7.39 -41.41
CA VAL A 337 6.88 7.34 -40.18
C VAL A 337 8.28 6.84 -40.48
N ASN A 338 9.31 7.56 -40.03
CA ASN A 338 10.69 7.10 -40.15
C ASN A 338 10.96 5.96 -39.16
N GLN A 339 11.37 4.80 -39.69
CA GLN A 339 11.64 3.60 -38.89
C GLN A 339 12.70 3.81 -37.81
N GLN A 340 13.80 4.47 -38.14
CA GLN A 340 14.91 4.67 -37.20
C GLN A 340 14.48 5.58 -36.04
N ASN A 341 13.65 6.58 -36.33
CA ASN A 341 13.14 7.49 -35.31
C ASN A 341 12.11 6.80 -34.40
N LEU A 342 11.23 5.95 -34.97
CA LEU A 342 10.29 5.16 -34.18
C LEU A 342 11.01 4.14 -33.29
N GLU A 343 12.01 3.43 -33.82
CA GLU A 343 12.84 2.49 -33.06
C GLU A 343 13.55 3.22 -31.90
N ALA A 344 14.18 4.36 -32.18
CA ALA A 344 14.85 5.17 -31.15
C ALA A 344 13.87 5.67 -30.07
N PHE A 345 12.65 6.03 -30.45
CA PHE A 345 11.61 6.45 -29.53
C PHE A 345 11.12 5.31 -28.63
N LEU A 346 10.95 4.11 -29.19
CA LEU A 346 10.58 2.91 -28.43
C LEU A 346 11.67 2.48 -27.43
N LEU A 347 12.94 2.76 -27.70
CA LEU A 347 14.08 2.41 -26.83
C LEU A 347 14.53 3.55 -25.88
N ASP A 348 13.75 4.65 -25.79
CA ASP A 348 14.05 5.85 -24.99
C ASP A 348 15.35 6.58 -25.38
N LYS A 349 15.84 6.34 -26.61
CA LYS A 349 17.02 7.04 -27.14
C LYS A 349 16.66 8.45 -27.64
N SER A 350 15.37 8.74 -27.82
CA SER A 350 14.85 10.09 -28.11
C SER A 350 13.76 10.48 -27.12
N LYS A 351 13.99 11.57 -26.38
CA LYS A 351 13.00 12.10 -25.42
C LYS A 351 11.73 12.63 -26.09
N GLU A 352 11.84 13.11 -27.33
CA GLU A 352 10.74 13.69 -28.08
C GLU A 352 10.24 12.71 -29.16
N ALA A 353 8.92 12.67 -29.33
CA ALA A 353 8.30 11.97 -30.46
C ALA A 353 8.56 12.76 -31.74
N ASP A 354 8.93 12.06 -32.82
CA ASP A 354 9.02 12.64 -34.15
C ASP A 354 7.70 13.31 -34.52
N ALA A 355 7.74 14.48 -35.19
CA ALA A 355 6.55 15.19 -35.66
C ALA A 355 5.62 14.28 -36.48
N SER A 356 6.18 13.33 -37.24
CA SER A 356 5.42 12.33 -38.01
C SER A 356 4.57 11.41 -37.14
N ILE A 357 4.95 11.14 -35.88
CA ILE A 357 4.14 10.36 -34.93
C ILE A 357 2.94 11.20 -34.45
N ASN A 358 3.12 12.51 -34.32
CA ASN A 358 2.05 13.44 -33.92
C ASN A 358 0.96 13.60 -34.99
N ASP A 359 1.25 13.26 -36.25
CA ASP A 359 0.26 13.30 -37.34
C ASP A 359 -0.53 11.99 -37.49
N LEU A 360 -0.17 10.94 -36.75
CA LEU A 360 -0.85 9.63 -36.82
C LEU A 360 -2.24 9.65 -36.18
N SER A 361 -3.02 8.62 -36.55
CA SER A 361 -4.33 8.36 -35.93
C SER A 361 -4.17 8.15 -34.41
N GLN A 362 -5.20 8.51 -33.65
CA GLN A 362 -5.17 8.32 -32.19
C GLN A 362 -4.98 6.85 -31.80
N SER A 363 -5.56 5.92 -32.56
CA SER A 363 -5.40 4.48 -32.33
C SER A 363 -3.95 4.03 -32.50
N THR A 364 -3.29 4.46 -33.58
CA THR A 364 -1.87 4.17 -33.85
C THR A 364 -0.96 4.79 -32.79
N LYS A 365 -1.26 6.03 -32.34
CA LYS A 365 -0.52 6.66 -31.24
C LYS A 365 -0.65 5.87 -29.93
N THR A 366 -1.85 5.40 -29.61
CA THR A 366 -2.08 4.55 -28.44
C THR A 366 -1.29 3.23 -28.55
N GLN A 367 -1.25 2.61 -29.73
CA GLN A 367 -0.46 1.40 -29.98
C GLN A 367 1.05 1.65 -29.82
N ILE A 368 1.57 2.75 -30.38
CA ILE A 368 2.98 3.14 -30.21
C ILE A 368 3.29 3.42 -28.73
N GLY A 369 2.39 4.13 -28.03
CA GLY A 369 2.52 4.40 -26.60
C GLY A 369 2.55 3.10 -25.77
N ALA A 370 1.64 2.17 -26.04
CA ALA A 370 1.62 0.87 -25.37
C ALA A 370 2.90 0.07 -25.67
N ALA A 371 3.34 0.00 -26.94
CA ALA A 371 4.58 -0.68 -27.32
C ALA A 371 5.80 -0.07 -26.61
N ARG A 372 5.84 1.25 -26.49
CA ARG A 372 6.88 1.98 -25.75
C ARG A 372 6.90 1.56 -24.27
N THR A 373 5.77 1.62 -23.58
CA THR A 373 5.65 1.19 -22.18
C THR A 373 6.09 -0.26 -22.01
N TRP A 374 5.70 -1.16 -22.91
CA TRP A 374 6.11 -2.56 -22.85
C TRP A 374 7.62 -2.76 -23.00
N ILE A 375 8.25 -2.07 -23.94
CA ILE A 375 9.69 -2.21 -24.22
C ILE A 375 10.54 -1.56 -23.13
N GLN A 376 10.14 -0.39 -22.63
CA GLN A 376 10.92 0.42 -21.69
C GLN A 376 10.73 0.00 -20.24
N ASP A 377 9.48 -0.28 -19.86
CA ASP A 377 9.11 -0.46 -18.46
C ASP A 377 8.74 -1.92 -18.18
N THR A 378 7.76 -2.46 -18.91
CA THR A 378 7.14 -3.74 -18.55
C THR A 378 8.09 -4.92 -18.72
N LEU A 379 8.62 -5.15 -19.93
CA LEU A 379 9.47 -6.31 -20.23
C LEU A 379 10.73 -6.35 -19.35
N PRO A 380 11.52 -5.26 -19.20
CA PRO A 380 12.69 -5.27 -18.32
C PRO A 380 12.36 -5.63 -16.88
N ASN A 381 11.20 -5.19 -16.37
CA ASN A 381 10.77 -5.46 -15.00
C ASN A 381 10.28 -6.90 -14.82
N ILE A 382 9.41 -7.39 -15.71
CA ILE A 382 8.84 -8.74 -15.56
C ILE A 382 9.86 -9.84 -15.86
N LEU A 383 10.80 -9.62 -16.79
CA LEU A 383 11.81 -10.61 -17.17
C LEU A 383 12.90 -10.79 -16.11
N LYS A 384 13.06 -9.84 -15.18
CA LYS A 384 13.92 -9.99 -13.99
C LYS A 384 13.32 -10.87 -12.89
N LYS A 385 12.07 -11.31 -13.05
CA LYS A 385 11.35 -12.16 -12.07
C LYS A 385 11.30 -13.61 -12.51
N GLN A 386 11.31 -14.52 -11.54
CA GLN A 386 11.23 -15.96 -11.77
C GLN A 386 9.86 -16.52 -11.39
N GLY A 387 9.25 -17.27 -12.31
CA GLY A 387 8.00 -17.98 -12.09
C GLY A 387 8.15 -19.02 -10.98
N GLY A 388 7.11 -19.20 -10.17
CA GLY A 388 7.10 -20.06 -8.98
C GLY A 388 7.72 -19.41 -7.74
N ILE A 389 8.63 -18.43 -7.89
CA ILE A 389 9.30 -17.72 -6.78
C ILE A 389 8.70 -16.33 -6.55
N ASP A 390 8.64 -15.51 -7.60
CA ASP A 390 8.20 -14.10 -7.55
C ASP A 390 6.75 -13.91 -8.01
N TYR A 391 6.24 -14.82 -8.84
CA TYR A 391 4.86 -14.86 -9.28
C TYR A 391 4.45 -16.31 -9.54
N GLY A 392 3.16 -16.59 -9.60
CA GLY A 392 2.67 -17.90 -10.02
C GLY A 392 1.17 -18.02 -9.91
N ILE A 393 0.66 -19.20 -10.26
CA ILE A 393 -0.77 -19.49 -10.20
C ILE A 393 -1.27 -19.37 -8.76
N GLY A 394 -2.36 -18.64 -8.56
CA GLY A 394 -3.03 -18.41 -7.29
C GLY A 394 -3.82 -19.61 -6.77
N GLU A 395 -4.54 -19.39 -5.66
CA GLU A 395 -5.38 -20.43 -5.05
C GLU A 395 -6.56 -20.82 -5.95
N ASP A 396 -7.08 -19.87 -6.73
CA ASP A 396 -8.15 -20.07 -7.71
C ASP A 396 -7.74 -20.91 -8.92
N LYS A 397 -6.44 -21.21 -9.04
CA LYS A 397 -5.81 -22.05 -10.07
C LYS A 397 -5.77 -21.45 -11.48
N TYR A 398 -6.04 -20.16 -11.65
CA TYR A 398 -5.94 -19.51 -12.97
C TYR A 398 -5.42 -18.09 -12.93
N THR A 399 -5.63 -17.34 -11.85
CA THR A 399 -5.09 -15.99 -11.73
C THR A 399 -3.62 -16.09 -11.36
N ILE A 400 -2.77 -15.35 -12.06
CA ILE A 400 -1.38 -15.18 -11.67
C ILE A 400 -1.31 -14.11 -10.59
N VAL A 401 -0.70 -14.48 -9.47
CA VAL A 401 -0.56 -13.62 -8.29
C VAL A 401 0.92 -13.43 -7.93
N PRO A 402 1.29 -12.29 -7.34
CA PRO A 402 2.62 -12.09 -6.77
C PRO A 402 2.94 -13.14 -5.70
N ARG A 403 4.21 -13.55 -5.66
CA ARG A 403 4.78 -14.42 -4.64
C ARG A 403 6.00 -13.78 -3.99
N GLN A 404 6.30 -14.19 -2.76
CA GLN A 404 7.57 -13.86 -2.10
C GLN A 404 8.23 -15.16 -1.69
N GLN A 405 9.37 -15.48 -2.30
CA GLN A 405 10.10 -16.72 -2.03
C GLN A 405 9.18 -17.96 -2.16
N GLY A 406 8.31 -17.95 -3.18
CA GLY A 406 7.38 -19.04 -3.47
C GLY A 406 6.09 -19.07 -2.65
N THR A 407 5.94 -18.19 -1.66
CA THR A 407 4.68 -18.06 -0.90
C THR A 407 3.75 -17.05 -1.57
N ILE A 408 2.47 -17.39 -1.71
CA ILE A 408 1.45 -16.48 -2.26
C ILE A 408 1.28 -15.30 -1.32
N LYS A 409 1.43 -14.07 -1.84
CA LYS A 409 1.07 -12.88 -1.11
C LYS A 409 -0.46 -12.71 -1.19
N LYS A 410 -1.15 -13.03 -0.09
CA LYS A 410 -2.60 -12.85 -0.01
C LYS A 410 -2.94 -11.35 -0.12
N SER A 411 -3.98 -11.04 -0.89
CA SER A 411 -4.50 -9.67 -1.08
C SER A 411 -3.59 -8.68 -1.83
N THR A 412 -2.52 -9.14 -2.48
CA THR A 412 -1.77 -8.30 -3.43
C THR A 412 -2.10 -8.68 -4.87
N MET A 413 -2.37 -7.67 -5.70
CA MET A 413 -2.56 -7.80 -7.15
C MET A 413 -1.53 -6.94 -7.87
N PHE A 414 -1.32 -7.21 -9.16
CA PHE A 414 -0.49 -6.35 -10.01
C PHE A 414 -1.21 -5.01 -10.22
N GLY A 415 -0.49 -3.91 -9.97
CA GLY A 415 -1.08 -2.56 -10.01
C GLY A 415 -1.22 -2.01 -11.43
N ASP A 416 -0.35 -2.45 -12.34
CA ASP A 416 -0.37 -2.03 -13.74
C ASP A 416 -0.97 -3.11 -14.65
N GLU A 417 -1.73 -2.66 -15.65
CA GLU A 417 -2.38 -3.48 -16.66
C GLU A 417 -1.37 -4.27 -17.48
N THR A 418 -0.27 -3.62 -17.87
CA THR A 418 0.76 -4.26 -18.70
C THR A 418 1.52 -5.32 -17.92
N GLU A 419 1.82 -5.07 -16.65
CA GLU A 419 2.43 -6.06 -15.76
C GLU A 419 1.50 -7.26 -15.54
N LEU A 420 0.21 -7.01 -15.25
CA LEU A 420 -0.79 -8.06 -15.08
C LEU A 420 -0.82 -8.98 -16.31
N VAL A 421 -0.97 -8.40 -17.50
CA VAL A 421 -0.98 -9.13 -18.78
C VAL A 421 0.35 -9.85 -19.01
N GLY A 422 1.48 -9.20 -18.73
CA GLY A 422 2.82 -9.75 -18.92
C GLY A 422 3.10 -10.96 -18.04
N TYR A 423 2.75 -10.90 -16.76
CA TYR A 423 2.91 -12.05 -15.86
C TYR A 423 1.97 -13.21 -16.23
N HIS A 424 0.75 -12.92 -16.71
CA HIS A 424 -0.14 -13.96 -17.22
C HIS A 424 0.43 -14.64 -18.47
N LEU A 425 0.95 -13.87 -19.43
CA LEU A 425 1.62 -14.41 -20.62
C LEU A 425 2.85 -15.24 -20.25
N LEU A 426 3.75 -14.71 -19.42
CA LEU A 426 4.94 -15.44 -18.97
C LEU A 426 4.59 -16.74 -18.28
N ALA A 427 3.67 -16.69 -17.30
CA ALA A 427 3.27 -17.86 -16.56
C ALA A 427 2.61 -18.90 -17.46
N TYR A 428 1.63 -18.53 -18.30
CA TYR A 428 0.95 -19.50 -19.17
C TYR A 428 1.86 -20.08 -20.25
N LEU A 429 2.87 -19.35 -20.70
CA LEU A 429 3.88 -19.84 -21.64
C LEU A 429 4.92 -20.76 -20.97
N GLN A 430 5.20 -20.55 -19.67
CA GLN A 430 6.06 -21.40 -18.85
C GLN A 430 5.35 -22.67 -18.36
N GLU A 431 4.27 -22.47 -17.63
CA GLU A 431 3.51 -23.46 -16.88
C GLU A 431 2.01 -23.26 -17.16
N PHE A 432 1.40 -24.21 -17.85
CA PHE A 432 -0.04 -24.17 -18.11
C PHE A 432 -0.81 -24.69 -16.89
N PRO A 433 -1.90 -24.02 -16.43
CA PRO A 433 -2.67 -24.47 -15.29
C PRO A 433 -3.16 -25.92 -15.43
N GLU A 434 -2.84 -26.78 -14.45
CA GLU A 434 -3.23 -28.20 -14.51
C GLU A 434 -4.67 -28.48 -14.08
N ASN A 435 -5.42 -27.46 -13.66
CA ASN A 435 -6.79 -27.64 -13.16
C ASN A 435 -7.76 -27.98 -14.30
N GLN A 436 -8.06 -29.29 -14.44
CA GLN A 436 -9.00 -29.80 -15.43
C GLN A 436 -10.42 -29.25 -15.29
N GLU A 437 -10.88 -29.00 -14.06
CA GLU A 437 -12.23 -28.47 -13.80
C GLU A 437 -12.34 -27.02 -14.29
N PHE A 438 -11.34 -26.20 -13.98
CA PHE A 438 -11.24 -24.83 -14.49
C PHE A 438 -11.21 -24.83 -16.02
N PHE A 439 -10.31 -25.62 -16.62
CA PHE A 439 -10.21 -25.70 -18.07
C PHE A 439 -11.53 -26.14 -18.72
N THR A 440 -12.18 -27.18 -18.18
CA THR A 440 -13.47 -27.66 -18.71
C THR A 440 -14.54 -26.58 -18.63
N THR A 441 -14.60 -25.86 -17.51
CA THR A 441 -15.53 -24.75 -17.30
C THR A 441 -15.27 -23.63 -18.31
N MET A 442 -14.00 -23.28 -18.51
CA MET A 442 -13.62 -22.24 -19.45
C MET A 442 -13.91 -22.62 -20.89
N MET A 443 -13.57 -23.83 -21.31
CA MET A 443 -13.83 -24.31 -22.67
C MET A 443 -15.31 -24.39 -23.01
N LYS A 444 -16.16 -24.78 -22.04
CA LYS A 444 -17.62 -24.71 -22.19
C LYS A 444 -18.09 -23.27 -22.38
N SER A 445 -17.55 -22.33 -21.60
CA SER A 445 -17.82 -20.91 -21.79
C SER A 445 -17.38 -20.45 -23.20
N ILE A 446 -16.18 -20.85 -23.64
CA ILE A 446 -15.64 -20.52 -24.97
C ILE A 446 -16.58 -21.03 -26.06
N TYR A 447 -17.02 -22.28 -26.01
CA TYR A 447 -17.94 -22.85 -27.01
C TYR A 447 -19.22 -22.07 -27.19
N SER A 448 -19.81 -21.63 -26.09
CA SER A 448 -21.05 -20.87 -26.15
C SER A 448 -20.89 -19.49 -26.80
N LYS A 449 -19.67 -18.95 -26.86
CA LYS A 449 -19.38 -17.60 -27.39
C LYS A 449 -18.62 -17.60 -28.72
N ASN A 450 -17.74 -18.58 -28.95
CA ASN A 450 -16.83 -18.65 -30.10
C ASN A 450 -16.54 -20.11 -30.47
N ALA A 451 -17.38 -20.68 -31.34
CA ALA A 451 -17.26 -22.06 -31.80
C ALA A 451 -16.04 -22.28 -32.73
N ASP A 452 -15.57 -21.22 -33.40
CA ASP A 452 -14.47 -21.31 -34.37
C ASP A 452 -13.15 -21.68 -33.68
N PHE A 453 -12.88 -21.12 -32.49
CA PHE A 453 -11.70 -21.46 -31.69
C PHE A 453 -11.62 -22.95 -31.33
N LEU A 454 -12.76 -23.61 -31.10
CA LEU A 454 -12.79 -25.04 -30.77
C LEU A 454 -12.57 -25.92 -31.98
N THR A 455 -12.96 -25.43 -33.15
CA THR A 455 -12.66 -26.07 -34.43
C THR A 455 -11.15 -26.06 -34.69
N GLU A 456 -10.45 -24.96 -34.36
CA GLU A 456 -8.97 -24.87 -34.43
C GLU A 456 -8.27 -25.83 -33.46
N LEU A 457 -8.89 -26.10 -32.31
CA LEU A 457 -8.43 -27.10 -31.33
C LEU A 457 -8.86 -28.53 -31.65
N ARG A 458 -9.60 -28.74 -32.75
CA ARG A 458 -10.15 -30.05 -33.16
C ARG A 458 -11.00 -30.70 -32.07
N ILE A 459 -11.72 -29.88 -31.30
CA ILE A 459 -12.69 -30.34 -30.30
C ILE A 459 -14.06 -30.31 -30.99
N GLU A 460 -14.49 -31.46 -31.49
CA GLU A 460 -15.75 -31.62 -32.23
C GLU A 460 -16.95 -31.85 -31.27
N ASP A 461 -16.70 -32.41 -30.08
CA ASP A 461 -17.67 -32.63 -29.02
C ASP A 461 -17.12 -32.37 -27.61
N PHE A 462 -18.01 -32.14 -26.64
CA PHE A 462 -17.69 -31.97 -25.22
C PHE A 462 -17.54 -33.32 -24.49
N SER A 463 -17.09 -34.37 -25.16
CA SER A 463 -16.74 -35.60 -24.46
C SER A 463 -15.52 -35.37 -23.56
N SER A 464 -15.44 -36.09 -22.44
CA SER A 464 -14.30 -35.99 -21.51
C SER A 464 -12.97 -36.36 -22.17
N GLU A 465 -12.99 -37.21 -23.20
CA GLU A 465 -11.78 -37.63 -23.92
C GLU A 465 -11.28 -36.57 -24.91
N GLN A 466 -12.15 -35.96 -25.73
CA GLN A 466 -11.73 -34.90 -26.66
C GLN A 466 -11.28 -33.65 -25.91
N MET A 467 -11.97 -33.27 -24.84
CA MET A 467 -11.58 -32.16 -23.98
C MET A 467 -10.20 -32.37 -23.34
N LYS A 468 -9.89 -33.61 -22.93
CA LYS A 468 -8.57 -33.97 -22.41
C LYS A 468 -7.51 -33.90 -23.51
N GLY A 469 -7.82 -34.38 -24.71
CA GLY A 469 -6.93 -34.28 -25.87
C GLY A 469 -6.58 -32.82 -26.24
N GLY A 470 -7.58 -31.94 -26.27
CA GLY A 470 -7.38 -30.51 -26.52
C GLY A 470 -6.58 -29.81 -25.42
N LEU A 471 -6.82 -30.17 -24.14
CA LEU A 471 -6.00 -29.70 -23.02
C LEU A 471 -4.55 -30.16 -23.17
N ASP A 472 -4.33 -31.43 -23.46
CA ASP A 472 -2.99 -32.00 -23.63
C ASP A 472 -2.27 -31.38 -24.83
N GLU A 473 -3.00 -30.93 -25.85
CA GLU A 473 -2.45 -30.17 -26.96
C GLU A 473 -2.05 -28.74 -26.54
N ILE A 474 -2.93 -27.98 -25.88
CA ILE A 474 -2.61 -26.62 -25.40
C ILE A 474 -1.46 -26.63 -24.39
N LYS A 475 -1.38 -27.67 -23.56
CA LYS A 475 -0.31 -27.88 -22.58
C LYS A 475 1.07 -28.06 -23.18
N LYS A 476 1.20 -28.29 -24.48
CA LYS A 476 2.51 -28.41 -25.12
C LYS A 476 3.16 -27.03 -25.32
N PRO A 477 4.42 -26.80 -24.90
CA PRO A 477 5.09 -25.51 -25.06
C PRO A 477 5.23 -25.05 -26.51
N GLU A 478 5.30 -26.00 -27.45
CA GLU A 478 5.32 -25.73 -28.89
C GLU A 478 4.01 -25.10 -29.41
N ASN A 479 2.89 -25.32 -28.71
CA ASN A 479 1.58 -24.78 -29.06
C ASN A 479 1.30 -23.42 -28.37
N TRP A 480 2.33 -22.57 -28.30
CA TRP A 480 2.26 -21.28 -27.63
C TRP A 480 1.15 -20.38 -28.19
N GLU A 481 0.88 -20.44 -29.50
CA GLU A 481 -0.21 -19.66 -30.14
C GLU A 481 -1.56 -19.98 -29.53
N LYS A 482 -1.84 -21.28 -29.37
CA LYS A 482 -3.08 -21.78 -28.75
C LYS A 482 -3.18 -21.36 -27.28
N ARG A 483 -2.05 -21.30 -26.55
CA ARG A 483 -2.00 -20.81 -25.17
C ARG A 483 -2.31 -19.32 -25.07
N ILE A 484 -1.76 -18.51 -25.98
CA ILE A 484 -2.03 -17.06 -26.02
C ILE A 484 -3.51 -16.81 -26.40
N GLN A 485 -4.05 -17.52 -27.38
CA GLN A 485 -5.47 -17.43 -27.73
C GLN A 485 -6.39 -17.88 -26.58
N PHE A 486 -6.03 -18.94 -25.87
CA PHE A 486 -6.78 -19.35 -24.67
C PHE A 486 -6.75 -18.27 -23.59
N LEU A 487 -5.60 -17.64 -23.38
CA LEU A 487 -5.43 -16.55 -22.42
C LEU A 487 -6.19 -15.28 -22.84
N GLU A 488 -6.25 -14.97 -24.14
CA GLU A 488 -7.06 -13.88 -24.70
C GLU A 488 -8.51 -13.99 -24.24
N TYR A 489 -9.06 -15.20 -24.28
CA TYR A 489 -10.43 -15.43 -23.84
C TYR A 489 -10.61 -15.21 -22.33
N ILE A 490 -9.64 -15.64 -21.51
CA ILE A 490 -9.70 -15.47 -20.05
C ILE A 490 -9.51 -14.00 -19.65
N LEU A 491 -8.65 -13.26 -20.34
CA LEU A 491 -8.37 -11.87 -19.98
C LEU A 491 -9.38 -10.88 -20.56
N ARG A 492 -9.88 -11.13 -21.78
CA ARG A 492 -10.75 -10.19 -22.51
C ARG A 492 -12.22 -10.60 -22.51
N ASP A 493 -12.51 -11.84 -22.88
CA ASP A 493 -13.87 -12.27 -23.22
C ASP A 493 -14.65 -12.82 -22.00
N ASN A 494 -13.94 -13.11 -20.91
CA ASN A 494 -14.50 -13.50 -19.62
C ASN A 494 -13.71 -12.80 -18.49
N PRO A 495 -14.12 -11.62 -17.99
CA PRO A 495 -13.34 -10.77 -17.08
C PRO A 495 -13.23 -11.35 -15.64
N GLN A 496 -12.91 -12.63 -15.52
CA GLN A 496 -12.49 -13.25 -14.26
C GLN A 496 -11.20 -12.58 -13.77
N ILE A 497 -10.29 -12.34 -14.71
CA ILE A 497 -9.10 -11.51 -14.51
C ILE A 497 -9.43 -10.11 -15.01
N SER A 498 -9.43 -9.16 -14.09
CA SER A 498 -9.81 -7.78 -14.33
C SER A 498 -8.98 -6.89 -13.43
N MET A 499 -8.74 -5.67 -13.85
CA MET A 499 -8.25 -4.64 -12.94
C MET A 499 -9.41 -3.98 -12.23
N ASP A 500 -9.12 -3.37 -11.09
CA ASP A 500 -10.05 -2.45 -10.48
C ASP A 500 -10.00 -1.11 -11.23
N GLN A 501 -11.17 -0.49 -11.45
CA GLN A 501 -11.27 0.77 -12.20
C GLN A 501 -10.51 1.90 -11.53
N GLU A 502 -10.58 1.94 -10.20
CA GLU A 502 -9.95 2.96 -9.39
C GLU A 502 -9.18 2.26 -8.27
N VAL A 503 -7.99 2.78 -7.98
CA VAL A 503 -7.20 2.34 -6.84
C VAL A 503 -6.87 3.58 -6.04
N ILE A 504 -7.29 3.60 -4.78
CA ILE A 504 -6.90 4.62 -3.82
C ILE A 504 -5.71 4.05 -3.04
N PRO A 505 -4.48 4.53 -3.28
CA PRO A 505 -3.34 4.10 -2.49
C PRO A 505 -3.46 4.69 -1.08
N LEU A 506 -3.37 3.84 -0.06
CA LEU A 506 -3.14 4.27 1.31
C LEU A 506 -1.67 4.07 1.63
N LEU A 507 -0.95 5.09 2.05
CA LEU A 507 0.45 4.89 2.44
C LEU A 507 0.46 4.11 3.75
N ALA A 508 1.35 3.11 3.87
CA ALA A 508 1.50 2.37 5.13
C ALA A 508 1.79 3.32 6.31
N HIS A 509 2.44 4.44 6.00
CA HIS A 509 2.70 5.58 6.87
C HIS A 509 1.46 6.19 7.53
N ASP A 510 0.34 6.28 6.80
CA ASP A 510 -0.89 6.92 7.28
C ASP A 510 -1.52 6.14 8.44
N ILE A 511 -1.17 4.84 8.57
CA ILE A 511 -1.58 4.02 9.70
C ILE A 511 -0.93 4.51 10.99
N ALA A 512 0.28 5.06 10.93
CA ALA A 512 1.04 5.60 12.05
C ALA A 512 0.67 7.06 12.38
N TYR A 513 0.08 7.78 11.41
CA TYR A 513 -0.23 9.19 11.55
C TYR A 513 -1.12 9.45 12.78
N SER A 514 -0.78 10.49 13.55
CA SER A 514 -1.41 10.89 14.81
C SER A 514 -1.32 9.90 15.99
N LYS A 515 -0.77 8.69 15.80
CA LYS A 515 -0.70 7.66 16.84
C LYS A 515 0.57 7.74 17.67
N ASN A 516 0.49 7.21 18.90
CA ASN A 516 1.68 6.94 19.69
C ASN A 516 2.33 5.66 19.17
N VAL A 517 3.47 5.81 18.52
CA VAL A 517 4.18 4.72 17.84
C VAL A 517 5.57 4.61 18.44
N ALA A 518 5.88 3.46 19.00
CA ALA A 518 7.25 3.09 19.28
C ALA A 518 7.66 1.95 18.35
N GLY A 519 8.94 1.77 18.11
CA GLY A 519 9.36 0.62 17.32
C GLY A 519 10.86 0.38 17.33
N VAL A 520 11.21 -0.75 16.74
CA VAL A 520 12.57 -1.26 16.68
C VAL A 520 12.87 -1.71 15.26
N SER A 521 14.10 -1.47 14.79
CA SER A 521 14.57 -2.04 13.53
C SER A 521 16.05 -2.42 13.61
N GLY A 522 16.49 -3.29 12.69
CA GLY A 522 17.90 -3.63 12.49
C GLY A 522 18.68 -2.55 11.74
N THR A 523 17.98 -1.78 10.91
CA THR A 523 18.50 -0.68 10.11
C THR A 523 17.45 0.40 10.11
N THR A 524 17.81 1.65 10.41
CA THR A 524 16.83 2.74 10.31
C THR A 524 17.28 3.73 9.25
N ASN A 525 16.38 4.08 8.33
CA ASN A 525 16.48 5.31 7.58
C ASN A 525 15.46 6.28 8.20
N PRO A 526 15.88 7.17 9.13
CA PRO A 526 14.97 8.09 9.79
C PRO A 526 14.15 8.92 8.81
N ASP A 527 14.73 9.26 7.66
CA ASP A 527 14.13 10.12 6.63
C ASP A 527 12.95 9.43 5.92
N ALA A 528 12.85 8.10 6.01
CA ALA A 528 11.77 7.31 5.41
C ALA A 528 10.65 6.95 6.40
N LEU A 529 10.67 7.54 7.61
CA LEU A 529 9.77 7.21 8.72
C LEU A 529 8.84 8.38 9.11
N PRO A 530 7.74 8.09 9.81
CA PRO A 530 6.83 9.08 10.37
C PRO A 530 7.47 10.23 11.12
N SER A 531 7.01 11.45 10.83
CA SER A 531 7.48 12.67 11.49
C SER A 531 7.29 12.63 13.01
N ASN A 532 6.24 11.95 13.49
CA ASN A 532 6.05 11.68 14.93
C ASN A 532 7.09 10.70 15.52
N LEU A 533 7.79 9.92 14.71
CA LEU A 533 8.91 9.06 15.12
C LEU A 533 10.27 9.78 15.03
N THR A 534 10.41 10.75 14.14
CA THR A 534 11.66 11.51 13.96
C THR A 534 11.78 12.72 14.90
N GLN A 535 10.67 13.24 15.43
CA GLN A 535 10.64 14.40 16.33
C GLN A 535 11.49 14.23 17.61
N ASN A 536 11.72 13.03 18.11
CA ASN A 536 12.61 12.81 19.27
C ASN A 536 14.10 12.76 18.94
N GLN A 537 14.49 12.86 17.66
CA GLN A 537 15.87 13.09 17.23
C GLN A 537 16.19 14.58 17.02
N GLN A 538 15.27 15.49 17.40
CA GLN A 538 15.39 16.95 17.31
C GLN A 538 16.44 17.55 18.27
N GLY A 539 17.68 17.10 18.14
CA GLY A 539 18.85 17.91 18.47
C GLY A 539 19.32 18.78 17.29
N ASN A 540 18.91 18.49 16.04
CA ASN A 540 19.13 19.29 14.84
C ASN A 540 18.32 18.67 13.69
N ALA A 541 17.17 19.25 13.31
CA ALA A 541 16.55 18.91 12.03
C ALA A 541 17.57 19.21 10.93
N ARG A 542 17.97 18.20 10.16
CA ARG A 542 18.96 18.41 9.11
C ARG A 542 18.20 18.98 7.89
N PRO A 543 18.78 19.93 7.16
CA PRO A 543 18.22 20.43 5.89
C PRO A 543 17.89 19.32 4.86
N SER A 544 18.41 18.10 5.05
CA SER A 544 18.12 16.91 4.25
C SER A 544 16.67 16.43 4.35
N ASP A 545 16.01 16.63 5.49
CA ASP A 545 14.70 16.03 5.77
C ASP A 545 13.61 16.80 5.01
N VAL A 546 13.69 18.13 5.07
CA VAL A 546 12.88 19.05 4.25
C VAL A 546 13.19 18.88 2.76
N LEU A 547 14.47 18.66 2.41
CA LEU A 547 14.87 18.42 1.01
C LEU A 547 14.29 17.11 0.48
N GLY A 548 14.24 16.04 1.27
CA GLY A 548 13.70 14.73 0.87
C GLY A 548 12.19 14.76 0.60
N GLU A 549 11.41 15.34 1.53
CA GLU A 549 9.96 15.53 1.34
C GLU A 549 9.67 16.47 0.16
N THR A 550 10.43 17.56 0.04
CA THR A 550 10.34 18.49 -1.10
C THR A 550 10.67 17.79 -2.42
N LEU A 551 11.74 16.99 -2.48
CA LEU A 551 12.12 16.24 -3.69
C LEU A 551 11.07 15.18 -4.07
N MET A 552 10.40 14.55 -3.11
CA MET A 552 9.30 13.62 -3.39
C MET A 552 8.03 14.32 -3.90
N LEU A 553 7.69 15.49 -3.34
CA LEU A 553 6.62 16.35 -3.86
C LEU A 553 6.96 16.87 -5.27
N MET A 554 8.23 17.18 -5.52
CA MET A 554 8.76 17.57 -6.82
C MET A 554 8.76 16.43 -7.84
N GLN A 555 9.05 15.20 -7.41
CA GLN A 555 8.97 14.01 -8.26
C GLN A 555 7.52 13.68 -8.65
N LYS A 556 6.54 13.99 -7.79
CA LYS A 556 5.11 13.87 -8.14
C LYS A 556 4.64 14.95 -9.12
N THR A 557 5.40 16.04 -9.28
CA THR A 557 5.10 17.17 -10.20
C THR A 557 5.99 17.17 -11.45
N SER A 558 6.67 16.05 -11.73
CA SER A 558 7.86 15.88 -12.59
C SER A 558 7.73 16.14 -14.11
N HIS A 559 6.91 17.09 -14.54
CA HIS A 559 6.89 17.51 -15.95
C HIS A 559 7.13 19.01 -16.18
N LYS A 560 7.28 19.87 -15.16
CA LYS A 560 7.33 21.34 -15.37
C LYS A 560 8.13 22.16 -14.35
N LEU A 561 9.30 21.69 -13.90
CA LEU A 561 10.14 22.49 -13.01
C LEU A 561 11.38 22.99 -13.75
N ASP A 562 11.30 24.23 -14.22
CA ASP A 562 12.34 24.88 -15.03
C ASP A 562 13.32 25.70 -14.15
N SER A 563 13.24 25.59 -12.82
CA SER A 563 13.90 26.49 -11.86
C SER A 563 14.57 25.76 -10.68
N ALA A 564 15.60 26.38 -10.11
CA ALA A 564 16.42 25.82 -9.03
C ALA A 564 15.69 25.83 -7.66
N VAL A 565 15.83 24.73 -6.91
CA VAL A 565 15.30 24.58 -5.54
C VAL A 565 16.18 25.36 -4.57
N SER A 566 15.56 26.10 -3.64
CA SER A 566 16.24 26.87 -2.61
C SER A 566 15.54 26.71 -1.26
N VAL A 567 16.32 26.63 -0.18
CA VAL A 567 15.84 26.46 1.19
C VAL A 567 15.86 27.82 1.90
N TYR A 568 14.75 28.17 2.57
CA TYR A 568 14.59 29.45 3.26
C TYR A 568 14.39 29.25 4.77
N THR A 569 14.80 30.22 5.58
CA THR A 569 14.37 30.32 6.98
C THR A 569 13.11 31.18 7.08
N SER A 570 12.33 31.02 8.16
CA SER A 570 11.07 31.76 8.40
C SER A 570 11.18 33.29 8.36
N ASP A 571 12.38 33.84 8.57
CA ASP A 571 12.64 35.28 8.45
C ASP A 571 12.95 35.70 7.00
N HIS A 572 13.69 34.87 6.25
CA HIS A 572 14.04 35.14 4.85
C HIS A 572 12.88 34.89 3.87
N ILE A 573 11.94 34.01 4.21
CA ILE A 573 10.80 33.70 3.35
C ILE A 573 9.91 34.94 3.11
N LYS A 574 9.82 35.86 4.09
CA LYS A 574 9.05 37.11 3.94
C LYS A 574 9.69 38.04 2.92
N GLU A 575 11.01 38.19 2.98
CA GLU A 575 11.77 38.96 1.98
C GLU A 575 11.67 38.30 0.60
N HIS A 576 11.72 36.97 0.55
CA HIS A 576 11.58 36.24 -0.70
C HIS A 576 10.20 36.39 -1.31
N ILE A 577 9.12 36.20 -0.54
CA ILE A 577 7.74 36.46 -0.97
C ILE A 577 7.62 37.88 -1.53
N LYS A 578 8.24 38.87 -0.88
CA LYS A 578 8.28 40.25 -1.39
C LYS A 578 8.97 40.34 -2.75
N THR A 579 10.14 39.71 -2.92
CA THR A 579 10.83 39.67 -4.23
C THR A 579 10.02 38.95 -5.31
N LEU A 580 9.30 37.88 -4.95
CA LEU A 580 8.44 37.14 -5.87
C LEU A 580 7.27 37.99 -6.37
N PHE A 581 6.69 38.81 -5.49
CA PHE A 581 5.66 39.76 -5.87
C PHE A 581 6.21 40.95 -6.68
N GLU A 582 7.45 41.39 -6.42
CA GLU A 582 8.11 42.47 -7.17
C GLU A 582 8.43 42.04 -8.61
N ASP A 583 8.75 40.77 -8.83
CA ASP A 583 8.99 40.19 -10.16
C ASP A 583 7.75 40.27 -11.06
N GLU A 584 7.90 40.92 -12.22
CA GLU A 584 6.82 41.19 -13.17
C GLU A 584 6.28 39.96 -13.89
N THR A 585 7.07 38.88 -13.99
CA THR A 585 6.61 37.65 -14.66
C THR A 585 5.68 36.83 -13.78
N ASN A 586 5.75 37.00 -12.46
CA ASN A 586 4.98 36.22 -11.50
C ASN A 586 3.53 36.73 -11.41
N THR A 587 2.59 35.81 -11.65
CA THR A 587 1.14 36.04 -11.56
C THR A 587 0.48 35.28 -10.42
N ALA A 588 1.17 34.30 -9.83
CA ALA A 588 0.73 33.61 -8.62
C ALA A 588 1.88 33.24 -7.68
N VAL A 589 1.59 33.30 -6.39
CA VAL A 589 2.45 32.76 -5.32
C VAL A 589 1.57 31.89 -4.42
N ILE A 590 1.92 30.61 -4.29
CA ILE A 590 1.18 29.61 -3.51
C ILE A 590 2.07 29.16 -2.35
N ASN A 591 1.73 29.55 -1.13
CA ASN A 591 2.38 29.06 0.07
C ASN A 591 1.59 27.88 0.64
N ILE A 592 2.20 26.71 0.67
CA ILE A 592 1.65 25.51 1.34
C ILE A 592 2.55 25.04 2.48
N GLY A 593 3.68 25.71 2.68
CA GLY A 593 4.80 25.18 3.41
C GLY A 593 5.10 25.84 4.73
N GLU A 594 4.91 27.15 4.81
CA GLU A 594 5.22 27.90 6.01
C GLU A 594 3.93 28.38 6.68
N SER A 595 3.77 28.03 7.96
CA SER A 595 2.76 28.68 8.79
C SER A 595 3.35 29.96 9.35
N PHE A 596 2.72 31.09 9.05
CA PHE A 596 3.02 32.33 9.71
C PHE A 596 2.09 32.47 10.94
N PRO A 597 2.57 32.50 12.18
CA PRO A 597 1.69 32.79 13.32
C PRO A 597 1.57 34.31 13.53
N GLY A 598 0.33 34.82 13.57
CA GLY A 598 -0.01 36.03 14.32
C GLY A 598 0.10 37.42 13.65
N ASN A 599 0.16 37.55 12.31
CA ASN A 599 -0.15 38.82 11.58
C ASN A 599 -0.06 38.69 10.03
N ASN A 600 -0.24 37.49 9.49
CA ASN A 600 0.08 37.13 8.08
C ASN A 600 -0.73 37.95 7.10
N GLU A 601 -2.01 38.06 7.42
CA GLU A 601 -2.96 38.82 6.63
C GLU A 601 -2.55 40.28 6.53
N ALA A 602 -2.01 40.86 7.60
CA ALA A 602 -1.50 42.23 7.58
C ALA A 602 -0.21 42.33 6.74
N PHE A 603 0.72 41.38 6.86
CA PHE A 603 1.94 41.34 6.05
C PHE A 603 1.63 41.22 4.55
N ILE A 604 0.90 40.19 4.14
CA ILE A 604 0.53 39.95 2.74
C ILE A 604 -0.29 41.11 2.20
N ARG A 605 -1.28 41.61 2.95
CA ARG A 605 -2.06 42.79 2.52
C ARG A 605 -1.18 44.04 2.38
N ASN A 606 -0.17 44.24 3.23
CA ASN A 606 0.72 45.39 3.14
C ASN A 606 1.68 45.27 1.95
N VAL A 607 2.23 44.08 1.70
CA VAL A 607 3.05 43.79 0.52
C VAL A 607 2.23 44.02 -0.75
N LEU A 608 1.05 43.41 -0.86
CA LEU A 608 0.13 43.61 -1.96
C LEU A 608 -0.24 45.11 -2.14
N LYS A 609 -0.68 45.80 -1.07
CA LYS A 609 -1.01 47.24 -1.14
C LYS A 609 0.14 48.15 -1.56
N SER A 610 1.38 47.74 -1.30
CA SER A 610 2.57 48.51 -1.67
C SER A 610 2.91 48.42 -3.16
N MET A 611 2.27 47.49 -3.89
CA MET A 611 2.51 47.26 -5.32
C MET A 611 1.62 48.15 -6.20
N GLN A 612 2.12 48.52 -7.39
CA GLN A 612 1.43 49.42 -8.32
C GLN A 612 0.07 48.86 -8.78
N LYS A 613 -0.92 49.75 -8.94
CA LYS A 613 -2.37 49.49 -9.16
C LYS A 613 -2.79 48.79 -10.47
N ASN A 614 -1.89 48.14 -11.20
CA ASN A 614 -2.18 47.63 -12.55
C ASN A 614 -1.78 46.15 -12.77
N ARG A 615 -1.57 45.36 -11.71
CA ARG A 615 -1.19 43.95 -11.81
C ARG A 615 -2.18 43.06 -11.05
N CYS A 616 -2.59 41.96 -11.68
CA CYS A 616 -3.39 40.93 -11.05
C CYS A 616 -2.45 39.83 -10.56
N ILE A 617 -2.24 39.75 -9.24
CA ILE A 617 -1.49 38.67 -8.61
C ILE A 617 -2.37 37.96 -7.60
N ILE A 618 -2.30 36.62 -7.61
CA ILE A 618 -2.94 35.75 -6.63
C ILE A 618 -1.92 35.30 -5.60
N TYR A 619 -2.24 35.48 -4.33
CA TYR A 619 -1.54 34.79 -3.25
C TYR A 619 -2.48 33.80 -2.58
N LEU A 620 -2.10 32.52 -2.59
CA LEU A 620 -2.81 31.46 -1.87
C LEU A 620 -1.97 31.03 -0.68
N ASP A 621 -2.52 31.18 0.51
CA ASP A 621 -1.95 30.69 1.76
C ASP A 621 -2.74 29.44 2.17
N ILE A 622 -2.07 28.30 2.26
CA ILE A 622 -2.57 27.08 2.89
C ILE A 622 -1.72 26.88 4.13
N ASP A 623 -2.26 27.26 5.29
CA ASP A 623 -1.54 27.13 6.55
C ASP A 623 -1.31 25.63 6.84
N PRO A 624 -0.06 25.15 6.89
CA PRO A 624 0.21 23.73 7.09
C PRO A 624 -0.25 23.22 8.46
N ILE A 625 -0.38 24.11 9.45
CA ILE A 625 -0.81 23.77 10.81
C ILE A 625 -2.34 23.71 10.91
N THR A 626 -3.02 24.74 10.43
CA THR A 626 -4.49 24.86 10.60
C THR A 626 -5.30 24.33 9.43
N GLN A 627 -4.64 24.09 8.28
CA GLN A 627 -5.27 23.77 6.99
C GLN A 627 -6.24 24.86 6.49
N GLU A 628 -6.23 26.04 7.12
CA GLU A 628 -7.04 27.17 6.71
C GLU A 628 -6.50 27.75 5.40
N LYS A 629 -7.40 27.94 4.42
CA LYS A 629 -7.06 28.45 3.09
C LYS A 629 -7.45 29.91 2.98
N LYS A 630 -6.49 30.76 2.64
CA LYS A 630 -6.73 32.19 2.43
C LYS A 630 -6.22 32.61 1.07
N THR A 631 -7.09 33.23 0.28
CA THR A 631 -6.72 33.75 -1.04
C THR A 631 -6.78 35.27 -1.03
N TYR A 632 -5.70 35.91 -1.47
CA TYR A 632 -5.57 37.35 -1.56
C TYR A 632 -5.39 37.77 -3.02
N TRP A 633 -6.06 38.86 -3.40
CA TRP A 633 -6.08 39.39 -4.77
C TRP A 633 -5.60 40.84 -4.75
N LEU A 634 -4.65 41.17 -5.62
CA LEU A 634 -4.40 42.55 -6.04
C LEU A 634 -5.32 42.81 -7.24
N ASP A 635 -6.37 43.60 -7.03
CA ASP A 635 -7.54 43.77 -7.91
C ASP A 635 -8.37 42.50 -8.14
N LYS A 636 -9.61 42.51 -7.65
CA LYS A 636 -10.55 41.41 -7.91
C LYS A 636 -10.88 41.40 -9.42
N PRO A 637 -10.68 40.29 -10.15
CA PRO A 637 -11.27 40.15 -11.47
C PRO A 637 -12.79 40.34 -11.32
N THR A 638 -13.36 41.21 -12.15
CA THR A 638 -14.67 41.83 -11.97
C THR A 638 -15.87 40.89 -12.06
N SER A 639 -15.69 39.57 -12.04
CA SER A 639 -16.77 38.63 -12.25
C SER A 639 -16.70 37.41 -11.35
N LYS A 640 -17.74 37.27 -10.53
CA LYS A 640 -18.06 36.05 -9.76
C LYS A 640 -18.16 34.84 -10.70
N ALA A 641 -17.93 33.64 -10.14
CA ALA A 641 -17.82 32.30 -10.74
C ALA A 641 -18.96 31.79 -11.67
N THR A 642 -19.80 32.64 -12.25
CA THR A 642 -20.83 32.29 -13.24
C THR A 642 -20.32 32.25 -14.69
N LEU A 643 -19.06 32.63 -14.95
CA LEU A 643 -18.46 32.63 -16.29
C LEU A 643 -18.15 31.22 -16.83
N PHE A 644 -17.93 30.24 -15.95
CA PHE A 644 -17.34 28.95 -16.34
C PHE A 644 -18.15 28.17 -17.39
N GLU A 645 -19.49 28.27 -17.37
CA GLU A 645 -20.34 27.55 -18.31
C GLU A 645 -20.74 28.36 -19.54
N LYS A 646 -20.78 29.69 -19.42
CA LYS A 646 -21.17 30.57 -20.54
C LYS A 646 -20.01 30.83 -21.50
N ASP A 647 -18.80 31.00 -20.99
CA ASP A 647 -17.66 31.48 -21.80
C ASP A 647 -16.83 30.35 -22.41
N ARG A 648 -17.06 29.10 -22.01
CA ARG A 648 -16.51 27.91 -22.70
C ARG A 648 -17.01 27.78 -24.15
N LYS A 649 -18.04 28.55 -24.53
CA LYS A 649 -18.65 28.56 -25.86
C LYS A 649 -18.17 29.71 -26.74
N ASP A 650 -17.43 30.68 -26.21
CA ASP A 650 -16.89 31.79 -27.00
C ASP A 650 -15.46 31.44 -27.51
N PRO A 651 -15.24 31.37 -28.84
CA PRO A 651 -13.94 30.99 -29.41
C PRO A 651 -12.78 31.92 -29.03
N GLU A 652 -13.04 33.22 -28.88
CA GLU A 652 -12.01 34.22 -28.57
C GLU A 652 -11.58 34.14 -27.10
N TYR A 653 -12.52 33.76 -26.22
CA TYR A 653 -12.26 33.45 -24.80
C TYR A 653 -11.57 32.10 -24.61
N THR A 654 -11.88 31.12 -25.46
CA THR A 654 -11.30 29.76 -25.41
C THR A 654 -9.79 29.77 -25.72
N GLU A 655 -9.33 30.63 -26.63
CA GLU A 655 -7.90 30.80 -26.94
C GLU A 655 -7.10 31.32 -25.73
N LYS A 656 -7.62 32.31 -25.01
CA LYS A 656 -6.97 32.80 -23.77
C LYS A 656 -6.89 31.71 -22.69
N PHE A 657 -7.90 30.85 -22.59
CA PHE A 657 -7.93 29.73 -21.65
C PHE A 657 -6.90 28.64 -21.95
N LYS A 658 -6.48 28.46 -23.21
CA LYS A 658 -5.38 27.54 -23.57
C LYS A 658 -4.03 27.97 -22.98
N THR A 659 -3.86 29.26 -22.70
CA THR A 659 -2.61 29.84 -22.19
C THR A 659 -2.62 30.05 -20.67
N ALA A 660 -3.73 29.77 -19.99
CA ALA A 660 -3.84 29.92 -18.54
C ALA A 660 -3.29 28.68 -17.81
N LEU A 661 -2.68 28.91 -16.64
CA LEU A 661 -2.25 27.83 -15.76
C LEU A 661 -3.41 27.43 -14.84
N TYR A 662 -3.84 26.17 -14.91
CA TYR A 662 -4.85 25.63 -13.99
C TYR A 662 -4.14 24.85 -12.90
N TYR A 663 -4.35 25.25 -11.65
CA TYR A 663 -3.80 24.54 -10.51
C TYR A 663 -4.84 23.58 -9.94
N PHE A 664 -4.59 22.28 -10.08
CA PHE A 664 -5.35 21.22 -9.43
C PHE A 664 -4.59 20.79 -8.17
N SER A 665 -5.17 21.06 -7.01
CA SER A 665 -4.63 20.67 -5.69
C SER A 665 -5.13 19.25 -5.30
N PRO A 666 -4.55 18.55 -4.31
CA PRO A 666 -4.92 17.17 -3.95
C PRO A 666 -6.41 16.97 -3.65
N SER A 667 -6.82 15.70 -3.57
CA SER A 667 -8.21 15.18 -3.39
C SER A 667 -9.09 15.97 -2.41
N ASP A 668 -8.48 16.55 -1.38
CA ASP A 668 -9.10 17.25 -0.25
C ASP A 668 -9.55 18.68 -0.63
N THR A 669 -9.41 19.05 -1.91
CA THR A 669 -9.68 20.39 -2.44
C THR A 669 -10.74 20.41 -3.55
N ARG A 670 -11.49 19.31 -3.75
CA ARG A 670 -12.67 19.31 -4.64
C ARG A 670 -13.64 20.42 -4.21
N GLY A 671 -13.67 21.54 -4.95
CA GLY A 671 -14.59 22.66 -4.70
C GLY A 671 -14.06 24.07 -4.95
N THR A 672 -12.78 24.29 -5.30
CA THR A 672 -12.27 25.64 -5.62
C THR A 672 -11.47 25.67 -6.91
N ASP A 673 -12.15 25.83 -8.04
CA ASP A 673 -11.53 26.12 -9.34
C ASP A 673 -11.18 27.62 -9.41
N PHE A 674 -9.99 28.02 -8.97
CA PHE A 674 -9.49 29.39 -9.20
C PHE A 674 -8.54 29.42 -10.40
N GLN A 675 -8.72 30.43 -11.26
CA GLN A 675 -7.89 30.63 -12.45
C GLN A 675 -6.70 31.51 -12.08
N ILE A 676 -5.49 31.03 -12.36
CA ILE A 676 -4.28 31.84 -12.27
C ILE A 676 -4.11 32.57 -13.61
N PRO A 677 -3.95 33.92 -13.62
CA PRO A 677 -3.66 34.66 -14.84
C PRO A 677 -2.44 34.07 -15.57
N PRO A 678 -2.41 34.06 -16.92
CA PRO A 678 -1.26 33.58 -17.68
C PRO A 678 0.03 34.28 -17.22
N GLY A 679 1.04 33.50 -16.85
CA GLY A 679 2.31 33.98 -16.29
C GLY A 679 3.04 32.89 -15.50
N SER A 680 4.13 33.25 -14.80
CA SER A 680 4.82 32.31 -13.92
C SER A 680 4.13 32.22 -12.55
N GLY A 681 3.96 30.99 -12.06
CA GLY A 681 3.46 30.72 -10.72
C GLY A 681 4.58 30.13 -9.87
N VAL A 682 4.70 30.58 -8.62
CA VAL A 682 5.69 30.05 -7.67
C VAL A 682 4.97 29.33 -6.54
N VAL A 683 5.40 28.10 -6.24
CA VAL A 683 4.90 27.30 -5.12
C VAL A 683 5.99 27.23 -4.06
N ILE A 684 5.63 27.51 -2.82
CA ILE A 684 6.49 27.41 -1.63
C ILE A 684 6.02 26.18 -0.83
N PRO A 685 6.63 24.99 -1.05
CA PRO A 685 6.41 23.80 -0.23
C PRO A 685 7.11 23.94 1.12
N GLY A 686 6.65 23.17 2.12
CA GLY A 686 7.11 23.24 3.52
C GLY A 686 8.03 22.10 3.89
#